data_AF-R1BUL2-F1
#
_entry.id   AF-R1BUL2-F1
#
_cell.length_a   1.000
_cell.length_b   1.000
_cell.length_c   1.000
_cell.angle_alpha   90.00
_cell.angle_beta   90.00
_cell.angle_gamma   90.00
#
_symmetry.space_group_name_H-M   'P 1'
#
loop_
_entity.id
_entity.type
_entity.pdbx_description
1 polymer ?
#
loop_
_entity_poly.entity_id
_entity_poly.type
_entity_poly.pdbx_seq_one_letter_code
_entity_poly.pdbx_strand_id
1 'polypeptide(L)'
;MVRVSSPEIGSFSVARTNVSVSSATSALKGLTLNGSAPAPRATPESSPRAVHPTSSPATPSTGGSRLAGLRLSKTVLTDREATETSFLLELLGERARVVEVPLPNGLSQPRLPDRTFVDNGRTYQFAACRVFDDGATPWGGKRRCMRCVYYAASGPCFGDPSEELLPPLDLQAELERWADWRALPSARKAASRLELLQSPARLEHAVRQLTSDHFELIDEPQPSSESGGCGFVPEGLLAELLGGGRAAQRATAVQVRLFAPALGVFKGILAARRGISRIQLPPSMRKLPPSAANAADGRALLLVTRVHPSRTSLQMGKLARGVPPCASFRQRRFSPMIARLLEARGVPPRVIEAYAGGNRRGLRGPHGARAGGDDAGEEEEEGGEEEASPASAATGDVEPVSHPALRAEAWLVGVASPEAGLPAGHVAIPGLDAPRVPLVRGVGPCVFVTRSPCVLPTDGRVVPVVTARPGGMSAEAWAALSERSFGEVVFSNEGRQALPEAISSGDLDGEDRPRLCDLYFVSWDARLVESIAPGGDAPLPDAAPAAKAEPAQPEVAAEESSLRLGDDWLALAQEHMTDAATLREGCAVGKLYRAGERKAKESPRGLDDPDAIACFAAYRQAIDHGKHGAGVELPEHLRKELKL
;
A
#
# COMPACT_ATOMS: atom_id res chain seq x y z
N MET A 1 -52.45 33.07 -3.32
CA MET A 1 -51.58 32.84 -2.16
C MET A 1 -52.21 31.75 -1.31
N VAL A 2 -51.80 30.51 -1.52
CA VAL A 2 -52.38 29.33 -0.86
C VAL A 2 -51.29 28.75 0.03
N ARG A 3 -51.53 28.79 1.35
CA ARG A 3 -50.76 28.03 2.34
C ARG A 3 -51.05 26.55 2.14
N VAL A 4 -50.03 25.76 1.84
CA VAL A 4 -50.10 24.30 1.91
C VAL A 4 -49.29 23.88 3.14
N SER A 5 -50.01 23.30 4.08
CA SER A 5 -49.56 22.68 5.32
C SER A 5 -48.74 21.41 5.06
N SER A 6 -47.64 21.26 5.79
CA SER A 6 -46.79 20.08 5.82
C SER A 6 -47.57 18.82 6.26
N PRO A 7 -47.34 17.64 5.65
CA PRO A 7 -47.77 16.39 6.23
C PRO A 7 -46.72 15.84 7.22
N GLU A 8 -47.26 15.29 8.30
CA GLU A 8 -46.58 14.59 9.39
C GLU A 8 -45.77 13.40 8.86
N ILE A 9 -44.51 13.30 9.30
CA ILE A 9 -43.67 12.13 9.03
C ILE A 9 -44.01 11.07 10.08
N GLY A 10 -44.74 10.04 9.63
CA GLY A 10 -45.02 8.85 10.42
C GLY A 10 -43.77 8.07 10.76
N SER A 11 -43.68 7.64 12.02
CA SER A 11 -42.68 6.71 12.54
C SER A 11 -42.82 5.34 11.88
N PHE A 12 -41.82 4.93 11.09
CA PHE A 12 -41.71 3.55 10.60
C PHE A 12 -41.01 2.67 11.65
N SER A 13 -41.81 1.83 12.32
CA SER A 13 -41.34 0.67 13.08
C SER A 13 -41.01 -0.46 12.11
N VAL A 14 -39.73 -0.76 11.92
CA VAL A 14 -39.30 -1.93 11.13
C VAL A 14 -39.48 -3.19 11.97
N ALA A 15 -40.51 -3.97 11.63
CA ALA A 15 -40.70 -5.31 12.13
C ALA A 15 -39.58 -6.22 11.60
N ARG A 16 -38.83 -6.86 12.52
CA ARG A 16 -37.88 -7.92 12.19
C ARG A 16 -38.64 -9.17 11.77
N THR A 17 -38.65 -9.48 10.48
CA THR A 17 -38.98 -10.82 9.98
C THR A 17 -37.72 -11.68 9.98
N ASN A 18 -37.62 -12.57 10.96
CA ASN A 18 -36.66 -13.67 10.95
C ASN A 18 -37.07 -14.68 9.87
N VAL A 19 -36.28 -14.79 8.80
CA VAL A 19 -36.32 -15.94 7.90
C VAL A 19 -35.28 -16.95 8.40
N SER A 20 -35.79 -18.01 9.01
CA SER A 20 -35.04 -19.21 9.39
C SER A 20 -34.77 -20.03 8.13
N VAL A 21 -33.49 -20.30 7.84
CA VAL A 21 -33.10 -21.38 6.93
C VAL A 21 -32.63 -22.56 7.79
N SER A 22 -33.43 -23.61 7.79
CA SER A 22 -33.21 -24.86 8.51
C SER A 22 -32.22 -25.76 7.78
N SER A 23 -31.06 -26.06 8.37
CA SER A 23 -30.27 -27.23 7.99
C SER A 23 -30.56 -28.37 8.97
N ALA A 24 -31.18 -29.43 8.46
CA ALA A 24 -31.50 -30.63 9.20
C ALA A 24 -30.22 -31.42 9.56
N THR A 25 -30.01 -31.68 10.86
CA THR A 25 -29.12 -32.75 11.34
C THR A 25 -29.80 -33.47 12.49
N SER A 26 -30.40 -34.61 12.17
CA SER A 26 -30.74 -35.71 13.06
C SER A 26 -29.99 -36.92 12.50
N ALA A 27 -29.47 -37.89 13.21
CA ALA A 27 -29.24 -38.16 14.62
C ALA A 27 -28.50 -39.50 14.62
N LEU A 28 -27.49 -39.71 15.47
CA LEU A 28 -27.24 -41.02 16.07
C LEU A 28 -26.25 -40.86 17.25
N LYS A 29 -26.84 -40.93 18.45
CA LYS A 29 -26.22 -41.39 19.70
C LYS A 29 -25.50 -42.71 19.41
N GLY A 30 -24.31 -43.00 19.90
CA GLY A 30 -23.78 -42.86 21.25
C GLY A 30 -23.36 -44.28 21.70
N LEU A 31 -22.10 -44.45 22.13
CA LEU A 31 -21.65 -45.59 22.95
C LEU A 31 -20.23 -45.29 23.47
N THR A 32 -20.16 -44.94 24.75
CA THR A 32 -18.98 -44.96 25.61
C THR A 32 -18.58 -46.39 25.94
N LEU A 33 -17.28 -46.69 26.10
CA LEU A 33 -16.78 -47.64 27.11
C LEU A 33 -15.31 -47.35 27.47
N ASN A 34 -15.05 -47.32 28.78
CA ASN A 34 -13.78 -47.16 29.48
C ASN A 34 -12.88 -48.40 29.38
N GLY A 35 -11.58 -48.25 29.66
CA GLY A 35 -10.72 -49.37 30.11
C GLY A 35 -9.22 -49.08 30.18
N SER A 36 -8.68 -49.00 31.40
CA SER A 36 -7.27 -48.76 31.76
C SER A 36 -6.38 -50.01 31.77
N ALA A 37 -5.11 -49.86 31.36
CA ALA A 37 -3.82 -50.43 31.89
C ALA A 37 -3.62 -51.96 32.06
N PRO A 38 -2.41 -52.51 32.37
CA PRO A 38 -1.00 -52.07 32.19
C PRO A 38 -0.08 -53.14 31.49
N ALA A 39 1.22 -52.82 31.34
CA ALA A 39 2.32 -53.66 30.81
C ALA A 39 2.62 -54.95 31.62
N PRO A 40 3.41 -55.92 31.08
CA PRO A 40 4.84 -55.95 31.44
C PRO A 40 5.84 -56.51 30.40
N ARG A 41 7.13 -56.32 30.73
CA ARG A 41 8.40 -56.76 30.10
C ARG A 41 8.54 -58.28 29.83
N ALA A 42 9.27 -58.62 28.76
CA ALA A 42 10.37 -59.60 28.78
C ALA A 42 11.27 -59.49 27.51
N THR A 43 12.58 -59.50 27.74
CA THR A 43 13.72 -59.70 26.80
C THR A 43 14.12 -61.19 26.78
N PRO A 44 15.24 -61.63 26.14
CA PRO A 44 15.77 -61.41 24.78
C PRO A 44 16.06 -62.77 24.06
N GLU A 45 16.29 -62.81 22.75
CA GLU A 45 17.16 -63.86 22.18
C GLU A 45 17.71 -63.59 20.76
N SER A 46 19.04 -63.75 20.68
CA SER A 46 19.94 -64.14 19.57
C SER A 46 19.87 -63.49 18.17
N SER A 47 20.99 -62.82 17.84
CA SER A 47 21.51 -62.47 16.51
C SER A 47 21.76 -63.70 15.59
N PRO A 48 22.01 -63.47 14.28
CA PRO A 48 23.43 -63.42 13.87
C PRO A 48 23.79 -62.30 12.89
N ARG A 49 25.09 -61.96 12.94
CA ARG A 49 25.87 -60.99 12.16
C ARG A 49 25.72 -61.11 10.64
N ALA A 50 25.68 -59.97 9.96
CA ALA A 50 26.26 -59.80 8.63
C ALA A 50 26.87 -58.39 8.45
N VAL A 51 28.21 -58.40 8.39
CA VAL A 51 29.16 -57.56 7.63
C VAL A 51 28.72 -56.19 7.11
N HIS A 52 29.37 -55.14 7.63
CA HIS A 52 29.37 -53.78 7.09
C HIS A 52 30.13 -53.65 5.75
N PRO A 53 29.63 -52.82 4.83
CA PRO A 53 30.47 -51.90 4.09
C PRO A 53 30.18 -50.45 4.49
N THR A 54 31.27 -49.75 4.79
CA THR A 54 31.35 -48.30 5.04
C THR A 54 30.80 -47.50 3.87
N SER A 55 29.78 -46.69 4.12
CA SER A 55 29.40 -45.57 3.25
C SER A 55 29.41 -44.28 4.09
N SER A 56 30.12 -43.28 3.58
CA SER A 56 30.23 -41.94 4.14
C SER A 56 28.87 -41.28 4.32
N PRO A 57 28.68 -40.37 5.30
CA PRO A 57 27.42 -39.68 5.49
C PRO A 57 27.12 -38.82 4.26
N ALA A 58 26.05 -39.17 3.56
CA ALA A 58 25.45 -38.35 2.53
C ALA A 58 25.04 -37.01 3.16
N THR A 59 25.54 -35.93 2.60
CA THR A 59 25.05 -34.57 2.83
C THR A 59 23.55 -34.51 2.52
N PRO A 60 22.72 -33.81 3.33
CA PRO A 60 21.30 -33.70 3.07
C PRO A 60 21.09 -32.95 1.75
N SER A 61 20.46 -33.62 0.77
CA SER A 61 20.08 -32.98 -0.48
C SER A 61 18.98 -31.95 -0.18
N THR A 62 19.27 -30.68 -0.44
CA THR A 62 18.29 -29.59 -0.43
C THR A 62 17.43 -29.69 -1.69
N GLY A 63 16.65 -30.77 -1.79
CA GLY A 63 15.67 -31.02 -2.84
C GLY A 63 14.51 -30.03 -2.74
N GLY A 64 14.73 -28.78 -3.16
CA GLY A 64 13.66 -27.79 -3.27
C GLY A 64 12.59 -28.29 -4.24
N SER A 65 11.32 -28.13 -3.86
CA SER A 65 10.17 -28.50 -4.67
C SER A 65 10.27 -27.84 -6.06
N ARG A 66 9.89 -28.61 -7.08
CA ARG A 66 9.83 -28.14 -8.46
C ARG A 66 8.40 -28.24 -8.96
N LEU A 67 7.94 -27.22 -9.68
CA LEU A 67 6.68 -27.25 -10.43
C LEU A 67 7.00 -26.85 -11.86
N ALA A 68 6.67 -27.70 -12.84
CA ALA A 68 7.06 -27.52 -14.24
C ALA A 68 8.57 -27.23 -14.44
N GLY A 69 9.41 -27.83 -13.58
CA GLY A 69 10.86 -27.64 -13.58
C GLY A 69 11.35 -26.31 -12.98
N LEU A 70 10.48 -25.37 -12.58
CA LEU A 70 10.86 -24.18 -11.82
C LEU A 70 11.23 -24.57 -10.40
N ARG A 71 12.35 -24.04 -9.88
CA ARG A 71 12.71 -24.19 -8.47
C ARG A 71 11.90 -23.17 -7.67
N LEU A 72 11.04 -23.65 -6.80
CA LEU A 72 10.11 -22.81 -6.05
C LEU A 72 10.80 -22.32 -4.78
N SER A 73 10.63 -21.03 -4.44
CA SER A 73 10.96 -20.56 -3.10
C SER A 73 9.86 -20.95 -2.11
N LYS A 74 8.61 -20.89 -2.55
CA LYS A 74 7.42 -21.29 -1.81
C LYS A 74 6.33 -21.70 -2.80
N THR A 75 5.76 -22.88 -2.65
CA THR A 75 4.43 -23.17 -3.19
C THR A 75 3.45 -22.72 -2.12
N VAL A 76 2.73 -21.63 -2.35
CA VAL A 76 1.58 -21.31 -1.52
C VAL A 76 0.42 -22.04 -2.17
N LEU A 77 0.20 -23.29 -1.77
CA LEU A 77 -1.11 -23.88 -1.92
C LEU A 77 -2.06 -22.96 -1.15
N THR A 78 -3.22 -22.66 -1.74
CA THR A 78 -4.28 -21.79 -1.23
C THR A 78 -4.96 -22.35 0.03
N ASP A 79 -4.16 -22.98 0.91
CA ASP A 79 -4.61 -23.54 2.17
C ASP A 79 -5.18 -22.45 3.08
N ARG A 80 -6.15 -22.89 3.90
CA ARG A 80 -6.99 -22.16 4.86
C ARG A 80 -6.25 -21.28 5.89
N GLU A 81 -4.94 -21.16 5.80
CA GLU A 81 -4.06 -20.35 6.67
C GLU A 81 -3.66 -19.01 6.04
N ALA A 82 -4.10 -18.71 4.81
CA ALA A 82 -3.81 -17.43 4.18
C ALA A 82 -4.38 -16.28 5.01
N THR A 83 -3.54 -15.37 5.52
CA THR A 83 -3.97 -14.15 6.23
C THR A 83 -4.38 -13.03 5.28
N GLU A 84 -4.11 -13.20 3.98
CA GLU A 84 -4.36 -12.24 2.92
C GLU A 84 -5.09 -12.90 1.75
N THR A 85 -5.96 -12.14 1.11
CA THR A 85 -6.58 -12.47 -0.19
C THR A 85 -6.33 -11.35 -1.20
N SER A 86 -6.81 -11.52 -2.42
CA SER A 86 -6.83 -10.49 -3.45
C SER A 86 -8.03 -10.72 -4.36
N PHE A 87 -8.43 -9.73 -5.15
CA PHE A 87 -9.58 -9.90 -6.05
C PHE A 87 -9.41 -11.11 -6.99
N LEU A 88 -8.20 -11.33 -7.51
CA LEU A 88 -7.94 -12.47 -8.38
C LEU A 88 -8.09 -13.81 -7.65
N LEU A 89 -7.71 -13.88 -6.38
CA LEU A 89 -7.88 -15.11 -5.57
C LEU A 89 -9.35 -15.35 -5.24
N GLU A 90 -10.11 -14.31 -4.92
CA GLU A 90 -11.56 -14.41 -4.70
C GLU A 90 -12.30 -14.83 -5.97
N LEU A 91 -11.93 -14.25 -7.12
CA LEU A 91 -12.53 -14.56 -8.41
C LEU A 91 -12.32 -16.02 -8.81
N LEU A 92 -11.11 -16.54 -8.58
CA LEU A 92 -10.72 -17.87 -9.00
C LEU A 92 -11.06 -18.95 -7.95
N GLY A 93 -11.21 -18.58 -6.68
CA GLY A 93 -11.47 -19.49 -5.57
C GLY A 93 -10.50 -20.68 -5.56
N GLU A 94 -11.06 -21.89 -5.47
CA GLU A 94 -10.28 -23.15 -5.44
C GLU A 94 -9.53 -23.47 -6.74
N ARG A 95 -9.77 -22.71 -7.82
CA ARG A 95 -8.99 -22.84 -9.07
C ARG A 95 -7.64 -22.14 -8.97
N ALA A 96 -7.50 -21.18 -8.06
CA ALA A 96 -6.29 -20.40 -7.94
C ALA A 96 -5.11 -21.23 -7.43
N ARG A 97 -3.94 -20.97 -7.99
CA ARG A 97 -2.68 -21.49 -7.48
C ARG A 97 -1.60 -20.43 -7.52
N VAL A 98 -0.99 -20.17 -6.37
CA VAL A 98 0.04 -19.14 -6.23
C VAL A 98 1.41 -19.78 -6.16
N VAL A 99 2.31 -19.29 -7.00
CA VAL A 99 3.69 -19.77 -7.10
C VAL A 99 4.63 -18.59 -6.94
N GLU A 100 5.59 -18.69 -6.02
CA GLU A 100 6.63 -17.68 -5.88
C GLU A 100 7.91 -18.17 -6.54
N VAL A 101 8.31 -17.45 -7.58
CA VAL A 101 9.50 -17.72 -8.38
C VAL A 101 10.55 -16.68 -8.01
N PRO A 102 11.68 -17.09 -7.41
CA PRO A 102 12.72 -16.14 -7.13
C PRO A 102 13.39 -15.66 -8.42
N LEU A 103 13.55 -14.35 -8.55
CA LEU A 103 14.27 -13.76 -9.66
C LEU A 103 15.78 -13.79 -9.36
N PRO A 104 16.61 -14.15 -10.35
CA PRO A 104 18.05 -14.12 -10.17
C PRO A 104 18.56 -12.68 -9.98
N ASN A 105 19.58 -12.52 -9.14
CA ASN A 105 20.30 -11.26 -9.04
C ASN A 105 21.27 -11.16 -10.23
N GLY A 106 21.02 -10.26 -11.19
CA GLY A 106 21.99 -9.93 -12.26
C GLY A 106 21.50 -10.17 -13.69
N LEU A 107 22.44 -10.44 -14.61
CA LEU A 107 22.22 -10.60 -16.05
C LEU A 107 21.80 -12.01 -16.49
N SER A 108 21.71 -12.97 -15.56
CA SER A 108 21.21 -14.30 -15.90
C SER A 108 19.73 -14.20 -16.29
N GLN A 109 19.36 -14.87 -17.39
CA GLN A 109 17.98 -14.86 -17.86
C GLN A 109 17.09 -15.48 -16.77
N PRO A 110 16.07 -14.76 -16.27
CA PRO A 110 15.11 -15.37 -15.36
C PRO A 110 14.45 -16.53 -16.08
N ARG A 111 14.37 -17.69 -15.44
CA ARG A 111 13.54 -18.77 -15.99
C ARG A 111 12.10 -18.31 -15.85
N LEU A 112 11.48 -18.08 -17.00
CA LEU A 112 10.12 -17.57 -17.06
C LEU A 112 9.14 -18.66 -16.64
N PRO A 113 8.02 -18.29 -16.01
CA PRO A 113 6.94 -19.20 -15.70
C PRO A 113 6.39 -19.80 -16.99
N ASP A 114 6.20 -21.12 -17.03
CA ASP A 114 5.47 -21.74 -18.13
C ASP A 114 4.04 -21.18 -18.13
N ARG A 115 3.51 -20.84 -19.32
CA ARG A 115 2.14 -20.32 -19.44
C ARG A 115 1.10 -21.36 -19.06
N THR A 116 1.43 -22.64 -19.21
CA THR A 116 0.55 -23.75 -18.90
C THR A 116 1.33 -24.90 -18.28
N PHE A 117 0.77 -25.58 -17.29
CA PHE A 117 1.31 -26.84 -16.79
C PHE A 117 0.18 -27.76 -16.32
N VAL A 118 0.49 -29.06 -16.22
CA VAL A 118 -0.44 -30.05 -15.68
C VAL A 118 0.04 -30.46 -14.30
N ASP A 119 -0.86 -30.47 -13.32
CA ASP A 119 -0.60 -31.02 -11.98
C ASP A 119 -1.88 -31.65 -11.41
N ASN A 120 -1.75 -32.86 -10.85
CA ASN A 120 -2.87 -33.66 -10.32
C ASN A 120 -4.06 -33.76 -11.29
N GLY A 121 -3.79 -34.01 -12.58
CA GLY A 121 -4.82 -34.13 -13.61
C GLY A 121 -5.51 -32.81 -14.00
N ARG A 122 -5.11 -31.68 -13.42
CA ARG A 122 -5.61 -30.35 -13.79
C ARG A 122 -4.66 -29.64 -14.73
N THR A 123 -5.22 -28.94 -15.69
CA THR A 123 -4.48 -28.03 -16.56
C THR A 123 -4.56 -26.64 -15.96
N TYR A 124 -3.41 -26.14 -15.51
CA TYR A 124 -3.27 -24.78 -15.02
C TYR A 124 -2.81 -23.86 -16.14
N GLN A 125 -3.39 -22.67 -16.19
CA GLN A 125 -3.00 -21.58 -17.08
C GLN A 125 -2.55 -20.37 -16.26
N PHE A 126 -1.57 -19.64 -16.77
CA PHE A 126 -1.08 -18.40 -16.17
C PHE A 126 -2.20 -17.35 -16.20
N ALA A 127 -2.41 -16.67 -15.07
CA ALA A 127 -3.36 -15.56 -14.98
C ALA A 127 -2.62 -14.22 -15.02
N ALA A 128 -1.74 -14.01 -14.04
CA ALA A 128 -1.00 -12.78 -13.85
C ALA A 128 0.22 -13.03 -12.95
N CYS A 129 1.17 -12.09 -12.93
CA CYS A 129 2.23 -12.09 -11.94
C CYS A 129 2.41 -10.71 -11.30
N ARG A 130 3.18 -10.64 -10.22
CA ARG A 130 3.61 -9.39 -9.60
C ARG A 130 4.99 -9.58 -9.04
N VAL A 131 5.89 -8.63 -9.28
CA VAL A 131 7.22 -8.66 -8.67
C VAL A 131 7.19 -7.95 -7.32
N PHE A 132 7.77 -8.58 -6.31
CA PHE A 132 7.92 -8.05 -4.96
C PHE A 132 9.30 -8.40 -4.41
N ASP A 133 9.71 -7.71 -3.34
CA ASP A 133 10.88 -8.10 -2.56
C ASP A 133 10.40 -9.06 -1.47
N ASP A 134 10.91 -10.30 -1.45
CA ASP A 134 10.77 -11.11 -0.24
C ASP A 134 11.49 -10.36 0.90
N GLY A 135 10.85 -10.33 2.07
CA GLY A 135 11.44 -9.70 3.25
C GLY A 135 12.87 -10.21 3.49
N ALA A 136 13.64 -9.51 4.32
CA ALA A 136 15.05 -9.86 4.55
C ALA A 136 15.23 -11.37 4.74
N THR A 137 16.00 -12.00 3.85
CA THR A 137 16.51 -13.35 4.08
C THR A 137 17.22 -13.39 5.45
N PRO A 138 17.40 -14.56 6.08
CA PRO A 138 18.10 -14.69 7.36
C PRO A 138 19.49 -14.03 7.41
N TRP A 139 20.07 -13.68 6.25
CA TRP A 139 21.37 -13.05 6.07
C TRP A 139 21.30 -11.56 5.68
N GLY A 140 20.13 -10.92 5.78
CA GLY A 140 19.94 -9.48 5.56
C GLY A 140 19.87 -9.05 4.09
N GLY A 141 19.83 -9.98 3.13
CA GLY A 141 19.59 -9.68 1.72
C GLY A 141 18.11 -9.75 1.37
N LYS A 142 17.58 -8.77 0.61
CA LYS A 142 16.24 -8.86 0.02
C LYS A 142 16.33 -9.60 -1.30
N ARG A 143 15.53 -10.66 -1.51
CA ARG A 143 15.48 -11.34 -2.79
C ARG A 143 14.28 -10.84 -3.56
N ARG A 144 14.46 -10.47 -4.83
CA ARG A 144 13.33 -10.19 -5.70
C ARG A 144 12.63 -11.51 -6.03
N CYS A 145 11.33 -11.56 -5.81
CA CYS A 145 10.49 -12.70 -6.10
C CYS A 145 9.35 -12.25 -7.01
N MET A 146 8.96 -13.14 -7.91
CA MET A 146 7.80 -12.98 -8.75
C MET A 146 6.71 -13.90 -8.22
N ARG A 147 5.61 -13.30 -7.75
CA ARG A 147 4.40 -14.03 -7.40
C ARG A 147 3.62 -14.26 -8.68
N CYS A 148 3.43 -15.51 -9.07
CA CYS A 148 2.62 -15.90 -10.22
C CYS A 148 1.32 -16.50 -9.72
N VAL A 149 0.20 -16.05 -10.27
CA VAL A 149 -1.11 -16.67 -10.06
C VAL A 149 -1.44 -17.47 -11.31
N TYR A 150 -1.80 -18.72 -11.09
CA TYR A 150 -2.31 -19.65 -12.08
C TYR A 150 -3.75 -20.01 -11.73
N TYR A 151 -4.52 -20.44 -12.73
CA TYR A 151 -5.87 -20.95 -12.54
C TYR A 151 -6.05 -22.31 -13.19
N ALA A 152 -6.79 -23.22 -12.55
CA ALA A 152 -7.21 -24.48 -13.13
C ALA A 152 -8.27 -24.22 -14.22
N ALA A 153 -7.87 -24.28 -15.48
CA ALA A 153 -8.75 -24.10 -16.64
C ALA A 153 -9.65 -25.32 -16.87
N SER A 154 -9.13 -26.53 -16.56
CA SER A 154 -9.85 -27.80 -16.65
C SER A 154 -9.26 -28.85 -15.71
N GLY A 155 -10.00 -29.92 -15.45
CA GLY A 155 -9.55 -31.07 -14.64
C GLY A 155 -10.49 -31.40 -13.47
N PRO A 156 -10.14 -32.35 -12.60
CA PRO A 156 -11.02 -32.81 -11.52
C PRO A 156 -11.24 -31.77 -10.42
N CYS A 157 -12.41 -31.79 -9.75
CA CYS A 157 -12.70 -30.99 -8.54
C CYS A 157 -11.78 -31.36 -7.34
N PHE A 158 -11.67 -30.49 -6.33
CA PHE A 158 -10.70 -30.71 -5.24
C PHE A 158 -11.32 -31.61 -4.19
N GLY A 159 -10.66 -32.71 -3.83
CA GLY A 159 -11.10 -33.58 -2.73
C GLY A 159 -12.34 -34.43 -3.04
N ASP A 160 -12.88 -34.40 -4.26
CA ASP A 160 -13.94 -35.30 -4.68
C ASP A 160 -13.38 -36.37 -5.64
N PRO A 161 -13.42 -37.66 -5.27
CA PRO A 161 -13.08 -38.76 -6.17
C PRO A 161 -14.18 -39.03 -7.23
N SER A 162 -15.32 -38.33 -7.19
CA SER A 162 -16.25 -38.31 -8.30
C SER A 162 -15.54 -37.75 -9.54
N GLU A 163 -15.76 -38.33 -10.71
CA GLU A 163 -15.16 -37.90 -11.98
C GLU A 163 -15.66 -36.52 -12.45
N GLU A 164 -16.23 -35.70 -11.56
CA GLU A 164 -16.77 -34.39 -11.91
C GLU A 164 -15.64 -33.43 -12.28
N LEU A 165 -15.61 -33.07 -13.56
CA LEU A 165 -14.65 -32.14 -14.11
C LEU A 165 -15.11 -30.72 -13.84
N LEU A 166 -14.16 -29.88 -13.42
CA LEU A 166 -14.34 -28.43 -13.36
C LEU A 166 -14.81 -27.93 -14.73
N PRO A 167 -15.88 -27.11 -14.79
CA PRO A 167 -16.27 -26.51 -16.06
C PRO A 167 -15.11 -25.67 -16.62
N PRO A 168 -14.92 -25.62 -17.94
CA PRO A 168 -13.93 -24.75 -18.56
C PRO A 168 -14.12 -23.30 -18.10
N LEU A 169 -13.03 -22.63 -17.73
CA LEU A 169 -13.04 -21.22 -17.37
C LEU A 169 -12.28 -20.42 -18.43
N ASP A 170 -12.97 -19.48 -19.06
CA ASP A 170 -12.35 -18.42 -19.87
C ASP A 170 -12.07 -17.22 -18.97
N LEU A 171 -10.81 -17.06 -18.57
CA LEU A 171 -10.40 -15.96 -17.70
C LEU A 171 -10.60 -14.59 -18.37
N GLN A 172 -10.45 -14.49 -19.69
CA GLN A 172 -10.62 -13.21 -20.38
C GLN A 172 -12.09 -12.78 -20.31
N ALA A 173 -13.00 -13.67 -20.69
CA ALA A 173 -14.43 -13.41 -20.59
C ALA A 173 -14.86 -13.11 -19.15
N GLU A 174 -14.29 -13.82 -18.16
CA GLU A 174 -14.52 -13.54 -16.75
C GLU A 174 -14.10 -12.11 -16.37
N LEU A 175 -12.88 -11.69 -16.71
CA LEU A 175 -12.38 -10.35 -16.38
C LEU A 175 -13.14 -9.25 -17.13
N GLU A 176 -13.59 -9.52 -18.35
CA GLU A 176 -14.43 -8.61 -19.15
C GLU A 176 -15.82 -8.40 -18.55
N ARG A 177 -16.34 -9.35 -17.76
CA ARG A 177 -17.58 -9.13 -16.99
C ARG A 177 -17.44 -8.08 -15.89
N TRP A 178 -16.22 -7.77 -15.46
CA TRP A 178 -15.97 -6.80 -14.40
C TRP A 178 -15.56 -5.41 -14.90
N ALA A 179 -14.94 -5.32 -16.07
CA ALA A 179 -14.50 -4.05 -16.64
C ALA A 179 -14.19 -4.16 -18.14
N ASP A 180 -14.14 -3.02 -18.84
CA ASP A 180 -13.71 -2.99 -20.25
C ASP A 180 -12.18 -2.88 -20.34
N TRP A 181 -11.54 -4.04 -20.46
CA TRP A 181 -10.09 -4.17 -20.66
C TRP A 181 -9.64 -3.81 -22.07
N ARG A 182 -10.54 -3.91 -23.06
CA ARG A 182 -10.24 -3.65 -24.47
C ARG A 182 -10.02 -2.15 -24.71
N ALA A 183 -10.58 -1.31 -23.85
CA ALA A 183 -10.34 0.14 -23.83
C ALA A 183 -8.91 0.55 -23.44
N LEU A 184 -8.07 -0.38 -22.96
CA LEU A 184 -6.69 -0.04 -22.62
C LEU A 184 -5.83 0.18 -23.87
N PRO A 185 -4.87 1.13 -23.81
CA PRO A 185 -4.06 1.51 -24.96
C PRO A 185 -2.89 0.56 -25.25
N SER A 186 -2.47 -0.27 -24.29
CA SER A 186 -1.29 -1.13 -24.45
C SER A 186 -1.30 -2.35 -23.54
N ALA A 187 -0.57 -3.39 -23.95
CA ALA A 187 -0.40 -4.64 -23.21
C ALA A 187 0.32 -4.39 -21.88
N ARG A 188 1.25 -3.44 -21.88
CA ARG A 188 1.90 -2.92 -20.67
C ARG A 188 0.91 -2.32 -19.69
N LYS A 189 -0.03 -1.51 -20.17
CA LYS A 189 -1.07 -0.95 -19.31
C LYS A 189 -1.97 -2.06 -18.76
N ALA A 190 -2.38 -3.01 -19.60
CA ALA A 190 -3.18 -4.18 -19.17
C ALA A 190 -2.46 -5.02 -18.11
N ALA A 191 -1.18 -5.34 -18.32
CA ALA A 191 -0.33 -6.01 -17.33
C ALA A 191 -0.29 -5.25 -16.00
N SER A 192 -0.11 -3.93 -16.03
CA SER A 192 -0.12 -3.11 -14.81
C SER A 192 -1.47 -3.13 -14.08
N ARG A 193 -2.59 -3.34 -14.80
CA ARG A 193 -3.93 -3.49 -14.19
C ARG A 193 -4.16 -4.91 -13.67
N LEU A 194 -3.59 -5.94 -14.32
CA LEU A 194 -3.58 -7.30 -13.80
C LEU A 194 -2.80 -7.43 -12.48
N GLU A 195 -1.72 -6.65 -12.31
CA GLU A 195 -1.02 -6.56 -11.01
C GLU A 195 -1.92 -6.04 -9.89
N LEU A 196 -2.83 -5.09 -10.19
CA LEU A 196 -3.78 -4.56 -9.20
C LEU A 196 -4.75 -5.63 -8.68
N LEU A 197 -5.08 -6.63 -9.50
CA LEU A 197 -5.95 -7.74 -9.09
C LEU A 197 -5.30 -8.62 -8.01
N GLN A 198 -3.98 -8.54 -7.88
CA GLN A 198 -3.17 -9.25 -6.89
C GLN A 198 -2.80 -8.37 -5.68
N SER A 199 -3.38 -7.17 -5.55
CA SER A 199 -3.21 -6.34 -4.35
C SER A 199 -3.69 -7.11 -3.12
N PRO A 200 -2.82 -7.36 -2.12
CA PRO A 200 -3.20 -8.09 -0.93
C PRO A 200 -4.15 -7.26 -0.07
N ALA A 201 -5.19 -7.91 0.45
CA ALA A 201 -6.11 -7.39 1.45
C ALA A 201 -6.16 -8.39 2.61
N ARG A 202 -6.07 -7.89 3.85
CA ARG A 202 -6.16 -8.75 5.04
C ARG A 202 -7.56 -9.34 5.16
N LEU A 203 -7.69 -10.63 5.44
CA LEU A 203 -8.98 -11.32 5.50
C LEU A 203 -10.01 -10.67 6.43
N GLU A 204 -9.56 -10.14 7.57
CA GLU A 204 -10.39 -9.40 8.54
C GLU A 204 -11.18 -8.22 7.93
N HIS A 205 -10.67 -7.67 6.84
CA HIS A 205 -11.25 -6.54 6.11
C HIS A 205 -11.55 -6.90 4.65
N ALA A 206 -11.29 -8.14 4.25
CA ALA A 206 -11.21 -8.49 2.85
C ALA A 206 -12.60 -8.69 2.27
N VAL A 207 -12.87 -7.86 1.26
CA VAL A 207 -13.95 -8.01 0.29
C VAL A 207 -15.32 -7.78 0.92
N ARG A 208 -15.76 -6.53 0.82
CA ARG A 208 -17.14 -6.14 1.11
C ARG A 208 -17.91 -6.16 -0.19
N GLN A 209 -18.95 -6.99 -0.24
CA GLN A 209 -19.92 -6.97 -1.32
C GLN A 209 -20.84 -5.77 -1.10
N LEU A 210 -20.86 -4.87 -2.06
CA LEU A 210 -21.71 -3.68 -2.11
C LEU A 210 -22.50 -3.69 -3.42
N THR A 211 -23.36 -2.69 -3.60
CA THR A 211 -24.02 -2.42 -4.87
C THR A 211 -23.60 -1.06 -5.42
N SER A 212 -23.77 -0.86 -6.72
CA SER A 212 -23.49 0.41 -7.41
C SER A 212 -24.22 1.61 -6.78
N ASP A 213 -25.38 1.41 -6.16
CA ASP A 213 -26.13 2.46 -5.43
C ASP A 213 -25.40 3.02 -4.19
N HIS A 214 -24.39 2.32 -3.69
CA HIS A 214 -23.53 2.81 -2.62
C HIS A 214 -22.50 3.84 -3.11
N PHE A 215 -22.39 4.04 -4.42
CA PHE A 215 -21.35 4.87 -5.03
C PHE A 215 -21.94 6.05 -5.80
N GLU A 216 -21.15 7.11 -5.89
CA GLU A 216 -21.42 8.32 -6.66
C GLU A 216 -20.12 8.73 -7.36
N LEU A 217 -20.17 9.02 -8.65
CA LEU A 217 -19.03 9.61 -9.36
C LEU A 217 -19.06 11.12 -9.13
N ILE A 218 -17.93 11.69 -8.72
CA ILE A 218 -17.76 13.13 -8.49
C ILE A 218 -16.70 13.71 -9.42
N ASP A 219 -16.64 15.04 -9.51
CA ASP A 219 -15.51 15.73 -10.13
C ASP A 219 -14.22 15.50 -9.34
N GLU A 220 -13.07 15.75 -9.97
CA GLU A 220 -11.77 15.68 -9.30
C GLU A 220 -11.71 16.73 -8.17
N PRO A 221 -11.48 16.32 -6.90
CA PRO A 221 -11.44 17.27 -5.79
C PRO A 221 -10.16 18.11 -5.79
N GLN A 222 -9.06 17.56 -6.30
CA GLN A 222 -7.79 18.29 -6.41
C GLN A 222 -7.75 19.12 -7.71
N PRO A 223 -6.98 20.22 -7.75
CA PRO A 223 -6.82 21.04 -8.96
C PRO A 223 -6.28 20.29 -10.18
N SER A 224 -5.61 19.15 -9.98
CA SER A 224 -4.99 18.34 -11.02
C SER A 224 -5.37 16.87 -10.85
N SER A 225 -5.83 16.22 -11.92
CA SER A 225 -6.10 14.78 -11.92
C SER A 225 -4.84 13.92 -11.75
N GLU A 226 -3.67 14.47 -12.07
CA GLU A 226 -2.38 13.77 -11.89
C GLU A 226 -2.02 13.62 -10.41
N SER A 227 -2.45 14.57 -9.59
CA SER A 227 -2.30 14.53 -8.13
C SER A 227 -3.45 13.84 -7.39
N GLY A 228 -4.43 13.33 -8.14
CA GLY A 228 -5.68 12.80 -7.62
C GLY A 228 -5.53 11.43 -6.95
N GLY A 229 -6.60 10.64 -6.96
CA GLY A 229 -6.63 9.30 -6.38
C GLY A 229 -7.26 9.23 -5.00
N CYS A 230 -7.87 10.31 -4.51
CA CYS A 230 -8.56 10.35 -3.22
C CYS A 230 -10.05 10.65 -3.41
N GLY A 231 -10.90 9.71 -3.01
CA GLY A 231 -12.35 9.86 -2.90
C GLY A 231 -12.80 9.96 -1.44
N PHE A 232 -14.11 9.91 -1.23
CA PHE A 232 -14.70 10.07 0.10
C PHE A 232 -15.62 8.90 0.47
N VAL A 233 -15.69 8.58 1.77
CA VAL A 233 -16.57 7.54 2.31
C VAL A 233 -17.35 8.10 3.51
N PRO A 234 -18.66 7.83 3.66
CA PRO A 234 -19.41 8.22 4.84
C PRO A 234 -18.77 7.64 6.11
N GLU A 235 -18.59 8.45 7.17
CA GLU A 235 -17.94 7.99 8.42
C GLU A 235 -18.57 6.72 9.00
N GLY A 236 -19.92 6.66 9.02
CA GLY A 236 -20.65 5.49 9.51
C GLY A 236 -20.39 4.24 8.68
N LEU A 237 -20.38 4.37 7.35
CA LEU A 237 -20.09 3.26 6.44
C LEU A 237 -18.62 2.81 6.58
N LEU A 238 -17.67 3.74 6.75
CA LEU A 238 -16.28 3.39 6.97
C LEU A 238 -16.11 2.53 8.23
N ALA A 239 -16.74 2.93 9.33
CA ALA A 239 -16.71 2.16 10.56
C ALA A 239 -17.35 0.76 10.37
N GLU A 240 -18.46 0.66 9.64
CA GLU A 240 -19.12 -0.60 9.30
C GLU A 240 -18.24 -1.52 8.45
N LEU A 241 -17.63 -1.00 7.39
CA LEU A 241 -16.73 -1.74 6.49
C LEU A 241 -15.59 -2.41 7.29
N LEU A 242 -15.11 -1.73 8.32
CA LEU A 242 -14.03 -2.17 9.20
C LEU A 242 -14.50 -2.96 10.44
N GLY A 243 -15.78 -3.31 10.54
CA GLY A 243 -16.33 -4.18 11.60
C GLY A 243 -16.68 -3.46 12.91
N GLY A 244 -16.74 -2.12 12.93
CA GLY A 244 -17.30 -1.32 14.04
C GLY A 244 -16.46 -1.22 15.33
N GLY A 245 -15.32 -1.91 15.42
CA GLY A 245 -14.43 -1.87 16.58
C GLY A 245 -13.75 -0.52 16.81
N ARG A 246 -12.98 -0.37 17.90
CA ARG A 246 -12.25 0.89 18.21
C ARG A 246 -11.29 1.31 17.09
N ALA A 247 -10.65 0.37 16.41
CA ALA A 247 -9.78 0.68 15.27
C ALA A 247 -10.60 1.25 14.09
N ALA A 248 -11.77 0.68 13.80
CA ALA A 248 -12.69 1.16 12.78
C ALA A 248 -13.21 2.57 13.08
N GLN A 249 -13.58 2.84 14.34
CA GLN A 249 -14.08 4.16 14.77
C GLN A 249 -13.01 5.26 14.72
N ARG A 250 -11.73 4.89 14.82
CA ARG A 250 -10.61 5.83 14.69
C ARG A 250 -10.13 6.00 13.25
N ALA A 251 -10.61 5.15 12.33
CA ALA A 251 -10.16 5.19 10.95
C ALA A 251 -10.62 6.49 10.29
N THR A 252 -9.66 7.22 9.72
CA THR A 252 -9.92 8.49 9.02
C THR A 252 -9.80 8.35 7.51
N ALA A 253 -9.11 7.30 7.04
CA ALA A 253 -9.00 6.95 5.64
C ALA A 253 -8.68 5.46 5.45
N VAL A 254 -9.00 4.93 4.28
CA VAL A 254 -8.65 3.57 3.84
C VAL A 254 -8.10 3.57 2.44
N GLN A 255 -7.11 2.73 2.19
CA GLN A 255 -6.67 2.42 0.83
C GLN A 255 -7.52 1.28 0.28
N VAL A 256 -8.03 1.44 -0.93
CA VAL A 256 -9.01 0.52 -1.50
C VAL A 256 -8.71 0.08 -2.92
N ARG A 257 -9.29 -1.07 -3.28
CA ARG A 257 -9.56 -1.48 -4.66
C ARG A 257 -11.05 -1.72 -4.79
N LEU A 258 -11.66 -1.19 -5.84
CA LEU A 258 -13.08 -1.42 -6.14
C LEU A 258 -13.19 -2.07 -7.51
N PHE A 259 -14.00 -3.11 -7.59
CA PHE A 259 -14.35 -3.81 -8.82
C PHE A 259 -15.86 -3.81 -8.95
N ALA A 260 -16.41 -3.07 -9.90
CA ALA A 260 -17.85 -2.95 -10.08
C ALA A 260 -18.16 -2.93 -11.59
N PRO A 261 -18.86 -3.94 -12.16
CA PRO A 261 -19.14 -3.99 -13.60
C PRO A 261 -19.76 -2.70 -14.15
N ALA A 262 -20.71 -2.12 -13.41
CA ALA A 262 -21.40 -0.89 -13.79
C ALA A 262 -20.54 0.39 -13.73
N LEU A 263 -19.44 0.39 -12.97
CA LEU A 263 -18.64 1.61 -12.70
C LEU A 263 -17.20 1.51 -13.23
N GLY A 264 -16.65 0.31 -13.33
CA GLY A 264 -15.27 -0.01 -13.68
C GLY A 264 -14.42 -0.46 -12.49
N VAL A 265 -13.10 -0.34 -12.64
CA VAL A 265 -12.13 -0.66 -11.58
C VAL A 265 -11.51 0.61 -11.04
N PHE A 266 -11.50 0.77 -9.71
CA PHE A 266 -10.92 1.92 -9.04
C PHE A 266 -9.80 1.52 -8.07
N LYS A 267 -8.79 2.39 -7.95
CA LYS A 267 -7.72 2.33 -6.96
C LYS A 267 -7.52 3.73 -6.38
N GLY A 268 -7.42 3.81 -5.06
CA GLY A 268 -7.08 5.06 -4.38
C GLY A 268 -7.23 5.01 -2.87
N ILE A 269 -7.29 6.19 -2.27
CA ILE A 269 -7.65 6.41 -0.87
C ILE A 269 -9.12 6.86 -0.79
N LEU A 270 -9.88 6.35 0.19
CA LEU A 270 -11.16 6.92 0.60
C LEU A 270 -10.98 7.58 1.96
N ALA A 271 -11.12 8.91 2.00
CA ALA A 271 -11.10 9.68 3.24
C ALA A 271 -12.51 9.77 3.84
N ALA A 272 -12.62 9.64 5.16
CA ALA A 272 -13.89 9.76 5.86
C ALA A 272 -14.43 11.20 5.72
N ARG A 273 -15.71 11.35 5.35
CA ARG A 273 -16.38 12.65 5.17
C ARG A 273 -17.76 12.64 5.82
N ARG A 274 -18.10 13.74 6.52
CA ARG A 274 -19.42 13.92 7.13
C ARG A 274 -20.43 14.42 6.12
N GLY A 275 -21.71 14.11 6.35
CA GLY A 275 -22.82 14.65 5.55
C GLY A 275 -23.01 14.06 4.15
N ILE A 276 -22.21 13.07 3.75
CA ILE A 276 -22.41 12.30 2.51
C ILE A 276 -23.11 10.96 2.81
N SER A 277 -23.89 10.47 1.85
CA SER A 277 -24.64 9.21 1.98
C SER A 277 -24.09 8.06 1.12
N ARG A 278 -23.15 8.35 0.21
CA ARG A 278 -22.55 7.41 -0.74
C ARG A 278 -21.04 7.57 -0.76
N ILE A 279 -20.33 6.52 -1.17
CA ILE A 279 -18.91 6.57 -1.48
C ILE A 279 -18.72 7.40 -2.75
N GLN A 280 -17.91 8.45 -2.67
CA GLN A 280 -17.65 9.37 -3.78
C GLN A 280 -16.33 9.01 -4.46
N LEU A 281 -16.38 8.77 -5.77
CA LEU A 281 -15.24 8.31 -6.57
C LEU A 281 -14.91 9.35 -7.67
N PRO A 282 -13.75 10.00 -7.62
CA PRO A 282 -13.28 10.87 -8.70
C PRO A 282 -12.70 10.08 -9.88
N PRO A 283 -12.56 10.72 -11.06
CA PRO A 283 -12.06 10.07 -12.27
C PRO A 283 -10.63 9.55 -12.16
N SER A 284 -9.74 10.25 -11.45
CA SER A 284 -8.34 9.82 -11.22
C SER A 284 -8.21 8.45 -10.55
N MET A 285 -9.19 8.06 -9.74
CA MET A 285 -9.22 6.73 -9.13
C MET A 285 -9.55 5.63 -10.13
N ARG A 286 -10.27 5.93 -11.22
CA ARG A 286 -10.73 4.94 -12.20
C ARG A 286 -9.57 4.47 -13.07
N LYS A 287 -9.24 3.19 -12.98
CA LYS A 287 -8.14 2.55 -13.69
C LYS A 287 -8.59 1.75 -14.91
N LEU A 288 -9.85 1.30 -14.91
CA LEU A 288 -10.55 0.69 -16.04
C LEU A 288 -12.00 1.23 -16.12
N PRO A 289 -12.55 1.43 -17.34
CA PRO A 289 -13.94 1.81 -17.53
C PRO A 289 -14.93 0.67 -17.15
N PRO A 290 -16.24 0.98 -17.05
CA PRO A 290 -17.29 -0.02 -16.88
C PRO A 290 -17.21 -1.16 -17.88
N SER A 291 -17.68 -2.34 -17.48
CA SER A 291 -17.74 -3.52 -18.35
C SER A 291 -18.65 -3.27 -19.54
N ALA A 292 -18.14 -3.51 -20.76
CA ALA A 292 -18.97 -3.57 -21.96
C ALA A 292 -19.87 -4.81 -22.00
N ALA A 293 -19.46 -5.90 -21.35
CA ALA A 293 -20.18 -7.18 -21.34
C ALA A 293 -21.32 -7.22 -20.29
N ASN A 294 -21.20 -6.45 -19.21
CA ASN A 294 -22.08 -6.58 -18.05
C ASN A 294 -22.32 -5.26 -17.30
N ALA A 295 -22.50 -4.15 -18.03
CA ALA A 295 -22.69 -2.81 -17.44
C ALA A 295 -23.91 -2.70 -16.51
N ALA A 296 -24.91 -3.57 -16.67
CA ALA A 296 -26.13 -3.56 -15.85
C ALA A 296 -25.97 -4.28 -14.50
N ASP A 297 -24.87 -5.01 -14.30
CA ASP A 297 -24.62 -5.70 -13.03
C ASP A 297 -24.20 -4.70 -11.96
N GLY A 298 -25.15 -4.46 -11.05
CA GLY A 298 -24.98 -3.54 -9.94
C GLY A 298 -24.09 -4.07 -8.82
N ARG A 299 -23.52 -5.28 -8.89
CA ARG A 299 -22.60 -5.78 -7.86
C ARG A 299 -21.31 -4.97 -7.81
N ALA A 300 -20.75 -4.86 -6.62
CA ALA A 300 -19.47 -4.20 -6.40
C ALA A 300 -18.67 -4.96 -5.33
N LEU A 301 -17.38 -5.16 -5.56
CA LEU A 301 -16.44 -5.71 -4.58
C LEU A 301 -15.47 -4.63 -4.15
N LEU A 302 -15.54 -4.23 -2.89
CA LEU A 302 -14.62 -3.29 -2.27
C LEU A 302 -13.61 -4.04 -1.40
N LEU A 303 -12.34 -3.96 -1.75
CA LEU A 303 -11.23 -4.51 -0.98
C LEU A 303 -10.55 -3.37 -0.24
N VAL A 304 -10.47 -3.46 1.08
CA VAL A 304 -9.67 -2.56 1.91
C VAL A 304 -8.27 -3.15 2.04
N THR A 305 -7.28 -2.50 1.43
CA THR A 305 -5.89 -2.97 1.45
C THR A 305 -5.12 -2.41 2.65
N ARG A 306 -5.47 -1.20 3.12
CA ARG A 306 -4.87 -0.56 4.31
C ARG A 306 -5.85 0.35 5.03
N VAL A 307 -5.63 0.55 6.32
CA VAL A 307 -6.41 1.42 7.21
C VAL A 307 -5.51 2.49 7.82
N HIS A 308 -5.99 3.73 7.87
CA HIS A 308 -5.31 4.87 8.47
C HIS A 308 -6.18 5.50 9.56
N PRO A 309 -5.61 5.98 10.68
CA PRO A 309 -4.18 6.05 11.00
C PRO A 309 -3.55 4.68 11.30
N SER A 310 -2.28 4.49 10.94
CA SER A 310 -1.53 3.29 11.35
C SER A 310 -1.21 3.31 12.85
N ARG A 311 -0.91 2.15 13.45
CA ARG A 311 -0.46 2.07 14.86
C ARG A 311 0.72 3.00 15.16
N THR A 312 1.70 3.05 14.25
CA THR A 312 2.84 3.98 14.33
C THR A 312 2.38 5.43 14.31
N SER A 313 1.44 5.79 13.45
CA SER A 313 0.90 7.15 13.39
C SER A 313 0.19 7.54 14.69
N LEU A 314 -0.57 6.62 15.28
CA LEU A 314 -1.24 6.86 16.57
C LEU A 314 -0.23 7.12 17.71
N GLN A 315 0.89 6.39 17.75
CA GLN A 315 1.96 6.65 18.73
C GLN A 315 2.64 8.00 18.47
N MET A 316 2.90 8.35 17.21
CA MET A 316 3.43 9.67 16.84
C MET A 316 2.45 10.80 17.19
N GLY A 317 1.14 10.55 17.09
CA GLY A 317 0.10 11.49 17.50
C GLY A 317 0.03 11.72 19.01
N LYS A 318 0.53 10.79 19.83
CA LYS A 318 0.76 11.07 21.26
C LYS A 318 1.89 12.08 21.40
N LEU A 319 3.03 11.85 20.71
CA LEU A 319 4.17 12.76 20.75
C LEU A 319 3.81 14.16 20.24
N ALA A 320 3.03 14.25 19.16
CA ALA A 320 2.52 15.51 18.60
C ALA A 320 1.67 16.32 19.59
N ARG A 321 1.04 15.65 20.56
CA ARG A 321 0.28 16.26 21.67
C ARG A 321 1.07 16.40 22.96
N GLY A 322 2.39 16.15 22.91
CA GLY A 322 3.25 16.18 24.10
C GLY A 322 3.06 15.01 25.06
N VAL A 323 2.37 13.95 24.66
CA VAL A 323 2.19 12.72 25.42
C VAL A 323 3.27 11.71 24.99
N PRO A 324 4.01 11.07 25.90
CA PRO A 324 4.99 10.06 25.51
C PRO A 324 4.28 8.86 24.82
N PRO A 325 4.87 8.27 23.78
CA PRO A 325 4.37 7.01 23.21
C PRO A 325 4.60 5.84 24.18
N CYS A 326 4.10 4.65 23.85
CA CYS A 326 4.35 3.47 24.68
C CYS A 326 5.85 3.12 24.76
N ALA A 327 6.26 2.47 25.85
CA ALA A 327 7.67 2.15 26.12
C ALA A 327 8.32 1.27 25.04
N SER A 328 7.54 0.41 24.38
CA SER A 328 7.98 -0.46 23.29
C SER A 328 8.09 0.26 21.94
N PHE A 329 7.54 1.48 21.82
CA PHE A 329 7.58 2.22 20.57
C PHE A 329 9.02 2.52 20.14
N ARG A 330 9.33 2.26 18.87
CA ARG A 330 10.61 2.57 18.25
C ARG A 330 10.36 3.34 16.97
N GLN A 331 10.88 4.56 16.91
CA GLN A 331 10.83 5.34 15.68
C GLN A 331 11.77 4.72 14.63
N ARG A 332 11.30 4.64 13.38
CA ARG A 332 12.09 4.15 12.25
C ARG A 332 13.41 4.90 12.11
N ARG A 333 14.42 4.29 11.50
CA ARG A 333 15.69 4.97 11.22
C ARG A 333 15.46 6.15 10.28
N PHE A 334 16.12 7.28 10.56
CA PHE A 334 16.08 8.45 9.69
C PHE A 334 16.67 8.13 8.31
N SER A 335 15.96 8.51 7.25
CA SER A 335 16.33 8.17 5.87
C SER A 335 17.57 8.96 5.42
N PRO A 336 18.62 8.30 4.88
CA PRO A 336 19.76 8.99 4.30
C PRO A 336 19.39 9.93 3.14
N MET A 337 18.35 9.61 2.36
CA MET A 337 17.90 10.50 1.28
C MET A 337 17.23 11.76 1.78
N ILE A 338 16.44 11.68 2.87
CA ILE A 338 15.86 12.87 3.49
C ILE A 338 16.96 13.73 4.09
N ALA A 339 18.01 13.13 4.68
CA ALA A 339 19.18 13.88 5.14
C ALA A 339 19.82 14.68 3.98
N ARG A 340 20.09 14.04 2.84
CA ARG A 340 20.65 14.71 1.65
C ARG A 340 19.74 15.78 1.09
N LEU A 341 18.42 15.54 1.11
CA LEU A 341 17.43 16.54 0.73
C LEU A 341 17.55 17.77 1.64
N LEU A 342 17.58 17.58 2.95
CA LEU A 342 17.73 18.69 3.90
C LEU A 342 19.06 19.44 3.71
N GLU A 343 20.16 18.73 3.43
CA GLU A 343 21.45 19.34 3.08
C GLU A 343 21.33 20.22 1.82
N ALA A 344 20.73 19.71 0.75
CA ALA A 344 20.48 20.46 -0.48
C ALA A 344 19.54 21.66 -0.27
N ARG A 345 18.65 21.57 0.72
CA ARG A 345 17.79 22.68 1.17
C ARG A 345 18.49 23.69 2.10
N GLY A 346 19.81 23.54 2.29
CA GLY A 346 20.64 24.46 3.06
C GLY A 346 20.65 24.21 4.57
N VAL A 347 20.04 23.11 5.05
CA VAL A 347 20.06 22.79 6.48
C VAL A 347 21.49 22.39 6.88
N PRO A 348 22.10 23.01 7.91
CA PRO A 348 23.47 22.70 8.27
C PRO A 348 23.66 21.22 8.69
N PRO A 349 24.75 20.53 8.27
CA PRO A 349 24.98 19.12 8.61
C PRO A 349 24.89 18.81 10.11
N ARG A 350 25.40 19.70 10.97
CA ARG A 350 25.31 19.56 12.44
C ARG A 350 23.87 19.47 12.96
N VAL A 351 22.92 20.16 12.31
CA VAL A 351 21.49 20.13 12.69
C VAL A 351 20.89 18.79 12.26
N ILE A 352 21.22 18.32 11.06
CA ILE A 352 20.77 17.03 10.53
C ILE A 352 21.34 15.87 11.35
N GLU A 353 22.62 15.92 11.72
CA GLU A 353 23.26 14.92 12.58
C GLU A 353 22.65 14.89 13.98
N ALA A 354 22.41 16.06 14.59
CA ALA A 354 21.74 16.16 15.88
C ALA A 354 20.32 15.61 15.82
N TYR A 355 19.61 15.90 14.73
CA TYR A 355 18.27 15.38 14.47
C TYR A 355 18.29 13.85 14.30
N ALA A 356 19.10 13.32 13.39
CA ALA A 356 19.22 11.88 13.11
C ALA A 356 19.78 11.08 14.30
N GLY A 357 20.64 11.72 15.11
CA GLY A 357 21.35 11.13 16.26
C GLY A 357 20.48 10.85 17.48
N GLY A 358 19.26 11.40 17.53
CA GLY A 358 18.33 11.25 18.67
C GLY A 358 18.08 9.80 19.10
N ASN A 359 18.33 8.81 18.24
CA ASN A 359 18.04 7.39 18.52
C ASN A 359 19.26 6.54 18.95
N ARG A 360 20.50 7.06 18.95
CA ARG A 360 21.71 6.21 19.09
C ARG A 360 22.17 5.92 20.53
N ARG A 361 21.72 6.66 21.55
CA ARG A 361 22.35 6.60 22.89
C ARG A 361 21.73 5.63 23.91
N GLY A 362 20.71 4.85 23.57
CA GLY A 362 19.96 4.05 24.56
C GLY A 362 20.25 2.55 24.67
N LEU A 363 21.05 1.92 23.79
CA LEU A 363 21.00 0.45 23.61
C LEU A 363 22.34 -0.31 23.71
N ARG A 364 23.40 0.26 24.28
CA ARG A 364 24.59 -0.54 24.65
C ARG A 364 24.67 -0.73 26.16
N GLY A 365 23.88 -1.67 26.66
CA GLY A 365 24.20 -2.34 27.92
C GLY A 365 25.48 -3.20 27.73
N PRO A 366 26.30 -3.41 28.77
CA PRO A 366 27.61 -4.05 28.67
C PRO A 366 27.60 -5.59 28.50
N HIS A 367 26.52 -6.19 28.00
CA HIS A 367 26.44 -7.65 27.82
C HIS A 367 26.16 -8.07 26.38
N GLY A 368 27.16 -8.75 25.79
CA GLY A 368 26.97 -9.76 24.77
C GLY A 368 26.84 -9.26 23.33
N ALA A 369 27.95 -9.31 22.59
CA ALA A 369 27.96 -9.23 21.14
C ALA A 369 27.17 -10.41 20.54
N ARG A 370 25.92 -10.18 20.16
CA ARG A 370 25.28 -10.90 19.05
C ARG A 370 24.93 -9.87 18.00
N ALA A 371 25.55 -10.01 16.83
CA ALA A 371 25.19 -9.28 15.62
C ALA A 371 23.80 -9.77 15.17
N GLY A 372 22.74 -9.20 15.75
CA GLY A 372 21.38 -9.30 15.24
C GLY A 372 21.18 -8.26 14.16
N GLY A 373 20.76 -8.68 12.97
CA GLY A 373 20.38 -7.77 11.90
C GLY A 373 19.14 -6.99 12.30
N ASP A 374 19.25 -5.66 12.35
CA ASP A 374 18.15 -4.74 12.55
C ASP A 374 17.27 -4.70 11.27
N ASP A 375 16.32 -5.62 11.13
CA ASP A 375 15.12 -5.42 10.31
C ASP A 375 13.93 -5.87 11.15
N ALA A 376 13.25 -4.90 11.79
CA ALA A 376 11.96 -5.14 12.41
C ALA A 376 10.96 -5.40 11.29
N GLY A 377 10.77 -6.68 10.94
CA GLY A 377 9.50 -7.13 10.42
C GLY A 377 8.44 -6.75 11.45
N GLU A 378 7.37 -6.09 11.01
CA GLU A 378 6.14 -6.00 11.79
C GLU A 378 5.54 -7.42 11.86
N GLU A 379 6.17 -8.32 12.62
CA GLU A 379 5.46 -9.45 13.22
C GLU A 379 4.63 -8.82 14.34
N GLU A 380 3.36 -8.58 14.03
CA GLU A 380 2.36 -8.18 15.01
C GLU A 380 2.15 -9.36 15.96
N GLU A 381 2.96 -9.46 17.02
CA GLU A 381 2.59 -10.26 18.19
C GLU A 381 1.28 -9.69 18.75
N GLU A 382 0.21 -10.50 18.69
CA GLU A 382 -1.05 -10.24 19.36
C GLU A 382 -0.85 -10.32 20.87
N GLY A 383 -0.45 -9.19 21.46
CA GLY A 383 -0.69 -8.94 22.88
C GLY A 383 -2.10 -8.40 23.04
N GLY A 384 -3.02 -9.23 23.55
CA GLY A 384 -4.29 -8.74 24.09
C GLY A 384 -4.00 -7.66 25.13
N GLU A 385 -4.54 -6.46 24.93
CA GLU A 385 -4.62 -5.45 25.98
C GLU A 385 -5.62 -5.97 27.02
N GLU A 386 -5.14 -6.80 27.94
CA GLU A 386 -5.88 -7.17 29.14
C GLU A 386 -5.99 -5.92 30.01
N GLU A 387 -7.23 -5.49 30.27
CA GLU A 387 -7.52 -4.38 31.18
C GLU A 387 -6.88 -4.65 32.54
N ALA A 388 -5.84 -3.88 32.87
CA ALA A 388 -5.30 -3.86 34.20
C ALA A 388 -6.37 -3.33 35.17
N SER A 389 -6.95 -4.24 35.94
CA SER A 389 -7.81 -3.97 37.09
C SER A 389 -7.08 -3.07 38.10
N PRO A 390 -7.75 -2.10 38.77
CA PRO A 390 -7.09 -1.17 39.66
C PRO A 390 -6.87 -1.83 41.02
N ALA A 391 -5.66 -2.33 41.28
CA ALA A 391 -5.28 -2.82 42.60
C ALA A 391 -3.86 -2.38 43.03
N SER A 392 -3.86 -1.65 44.15
CA SER A 392 -2.80 -1.35 45.12
C SER A 392 -1.51 -0.66 44.63
N ALA A 393 -1.40 0.60 45.03
CA ALA A 393 -0.18 1.38 45.07
C ALA A 393 0.89 0.75 45.97
N ALA A 394 2.03 0.42 45.37
CA ALA A 394 3.32 0.38 46.04
C ALA A 394 4.24 1.37 45.32
N THR A 395 4.46 2.52 45.95
CA THR A 395 5.36 3.59 45.49
C THR A 395 6.81 3.13 45.65
N GLY A 396 7.31 2.39 44.66
CA GLY A 396 8.74 2.35 44.38
C GLY A 396 9.03 3.44 43.36
N ASP A 397 9.91 4.38 43.71
CA ASP A 397 10.43 5.40 42.79
C ASP A 397 11.23 4.71 41.67
N VAL A 398 10.51 4.27 40.64
CA VAL A 398 11.11 3.88 39.36
C VAL A 398 11.48 5.18 38.66
N GLU A 399 12.78 5.48 38.60
CA GLU A 399 13.25 6.61 37.80
C GLU A 399 12.64 6.53 36.40
N PRO A 400 12.03 7.62 35.89
CA PRO A 400 11.43 7.60 34.56
C PRO A 400 12.51 7.24 33.57
N VAL A 401 12.38 6.08 32.93
CA VAL A 401 13.26 5.66 31.84
C VAL A 401 13.25 6.77 30.81
N SER A 402 14.34 7.53 30.73
CA SER A 402 14.43 8.67 29.85
C SER A 402 14.39 8.15 28.42
N HIS A 403 13.24 8.30 27.75
CA HIS A 403 13.17 7.98 26.33
C HIS A 403 14.21 8.83 25.60
N PRO A 404 15.08 8.24 24.75
CA PRO A 404 15.88 9.03 23.83
C PRO A 404 14.94 9.97 23.10
N ALA A 405 15.31 11.26 23.01
CA ALA A 405 14.44 12.29 22.46
C ALA A 405 13.97 11.88 21.07
N LEU A 406 12.70 11.47 20.98
CA LEU A 406 12.08 11.05 19.73
C LEU A 406 12.02 12.23 18.78
N ARG A 407 12.23 11.97 17.49
CA ARG A 407 12.19 13.02 16.47
C ARG A 407 10.75 13.45 16.23
N ALA A 408 10.53 14.75 16.08
CA ALA A 408 9.25 15.34 15.71
C ALA A 408 8.97 15.13 14.20
N GLU A 409 8.73 13.87 13.81
CA GLU A 409 8.39 13.45 12.46
C GLU A 409 7.42 12.26 12.41
N ALA A 410 6.62 12.19 11.37
CA ALA A 410 5.78 11.04 11.07
C ALA A 410 5.68 10.79 9.56
N TRP A 411 5.31 9.57 9.20
CA TRP A 411 4.90 9.20 7.84
C TRP A 411 3.39 9.09 7.82
N LEU A 412 2.74 10.02 7.12
CA LEU A 412 1.29 10.23 7.16
C LEU A 412 0.69 9.97 5.77
N VAL A 413 -0.54 9.47 5.69
CA VAL A 413 -1.22 9.34 4.40
C VAL A 413 -1.64 10.70 3.89
N GLY A 414 -1.46 10.97 2.59
CA GLY A 414 -2.03 12.16 1.97
C GLY A 414 -3.51 11.96 1.66
N VAL A 415 -4.35 12.94 1.99
CA VAL A 415 -5.77 12.93 1.60
C VAL A 415 -6.18 14.30 1.03
N ALA A 416 -7.14 14.30 0.12
CA ALA A 416 -7.80 15.52 -0.31
C ALA A 416 -8.68 16.03 0.83
N SER A 417 -8.86 17.34 0.93
CA SER A 417 -9.69 17.92 1.98
C SER A 417 -11.14 17.42 1.83
N PRO A 418 -11.72 16.75 2.85
CA PRO A 418 -13.14 16.38 2.81
C PRO A 418 -14.05 17.62 2.93
N GLU A 419 -13.50 18.72 3.45
CA GLU A 419 -14.21 19.97 3.69
C GLU A 419 -13.67 21.11 2.80
N ALA A 420 -14.54 22.06 2.48
CA ALA A 420 -14.13 23.29 1.78
C ALA A 420 -13.46 24.29 2.73
N GLY A 421 -12.75 25.27 2.17
CA GLY A 421 -12.24 26.42 2.92
C GLY A 421 -10.84 26.27 3.50
N LEU A 422 -10.13 25.17 3.21
CA LEU A 422 -8.69 25.06 3.45
C LEU A 422 -7.94 25.92 2.43
N PRO A 423 -7.14 26.94 2.81
CA PRO A 423 -6.53 27.85 1.85
C PRO A 423 -5.59 27.14 0.87
N ALA A 424 -5.47 27.67 -0.35
CA ALA A 424 -4.55 27.15 -1.36
C ALA A 424 -3.11 27.08 -0.80
N GLY A 425 -2.38 26.04 -1.17
CA GLY A 425 -1.00 25.81 -0.71
C GLY A 425 -0.85 25.48 0.79
N HIS A 426 -1.94 25.44 1.57
CA HIS A 426 -1.91 25.05 2.98
C HIS A 426 -2.25 23.58 3.14
N VAL A 427 -1.81 23.01 4.26
CA VAL A 427 -2.25 21.70 4.74
C VAL A 427 -2.87 21.80 6.13
N ALA A 428 -3.71 20.82 6.47
CA ALA A 428 -4.07 20.54 7.85
C ALA A 428 -3.48 19.20 8.28
N ILE A 429 -3.03 19.13 9.53
CA ILE A 429 -2.55 17.88 10.14
C ILE A 429 -3.34 17.69 11.43
N PRO A 430 -4.49 16.99 11.39
CA PRO A 430 -5.31 16.78 12.58
C PRO A 430 -4.50 16.17 13.73
N GLY A 431 -4.74 16.66 14.95
CA GLY A 431 -4.02 16.21 16.15
C GLY A 431 -2.58 16.71 16.31
N LEU A 432 -2.10 17.62 15.44
CA LEU A 432 -0.85 18.36 15.65
C LEU A 432 -1.15 19.70 16.36
N ASP A 433 -0.71 19.84 17.61
CA ASP A 433 -1.03 21.02 18.41
C ASP A 433 -0.28 22.27 17.94
N ALA A 434 -0.99 23.41 17.87
CA ALA A 434 -0.44 24.69 17.42
C ALA A 434 0.90 25.08 18.09
N PRO A 435 1.09 24.93 19.43
CA PRO A 435 2.36 25.28 20.08
C PRO A 435 3.55 24.39 19.69
N ARG A 436 3.30 23.27 19.02
CA ARG A 436 4.33 22.34 18.52
C ARG A 436 4.73 22.63 17.08
N VAL A 437 3.96 23.46 16.37
CA VAL A 437 4.24 23.83 14.98
C VAL A 437 5.26 24.97 14.96
N PRO A 438 6.41 24.82 14.29
CA PRO A 438 7.41 25.88 14.15
C PRO A 438 6.85 27.12 13.47
N LEU A 439 7.30 28.30 13.92
CA LEU A 439 6.96 29.59 13.31
C LEU A 439 8.09 30.07 12.41
N VAL A 440 7.90 29.97 11.10
CA VAL A 440 8.87 30.45 10.13
C VAL A 440 8.61 31.93 9.85
N ARG A 441 9.61 32.77 10.04
CA ARG A 441 9.51 34.23 9.88
C ARG A 441 9.03 34.57 8.46
N GLY A 442 7.91 35.30 8.37
CA GLY A 442 7.32 35.74 7.10
C GLY A 442 6.37 34.73 6.45
N VAL A 443 6.28 33.49 6.97
CA VAL A 443 5.36 32.46 6.46
C VAL A 443 4.31 32.11 7.52
N GLY A 444 4.71 31.99 8.79
CA GLY A 444 3.83 31.59 9.90
C GLY A 444 4.04 30.14 10.32
N PRO A 445 3.01 29.48 10.90
CA PRO A 445 3.08 28.07 11.30
C PRO A 445 3.35 27.16 10.10
N CYS A 446 4.46 26.43 10.10
CA CYS A 446 4.87 25.59 8.98
C CYS A 446 5.40 24.23 9.41
N VAL A 447 5.38 23.28 8.49
CA VAL A 447 6.05 21.98 8.61
C VAL A 447 6.87 21.70 7.37
N PHE A 448 7.85 20.81 7.47
CA PHE A 448 8.53 20.28 6.31
C PHE A 448 7.84 19.01 5.82
N VAL A 449 7.53 18.96 4.52
CA VAL A 449 6.85 17.82 3.88
C VAL A 449 7.66 17.33 2.69
N THR A 450 7.85 16.02 2.58
CA THR A 450 8.41 15.36 1.39
C THR A 450 7.81 13.95 1.22
N ARG A 451 8.14 13.26 0.13
CA ARG A 451 7.81 11.84 -0.07
C ARG A 451 9.08 11.02 -0.27
N SER A 452 8.98 9.72 -0.05
CA SER A 452 10.05 8.80 -0.42
C SER A 452 9.75 8.10 -1.75
N PRO A 453 10.72 8.01 -2.66
CA PRO A 453 12.06 8.62 -2.56
C PRO A 453 12.03 10.09 -2.97
N CYS A 454 12.73 10.94 -2.21
CA CYS A 454 13.01 12.32 -2.55
C CYS A 454 14.37 12.41 -3.24
N VAL A 455 14.36 12.67 -4.53
CA VAL A 455 15.52 12.52 -5.42
C VAL A 455 16.01 13.85 -6.00
N LEU A 456 15.21 14.91 -5.89
CA LEU A 456 15.58 16.27 -6.25
C LEU A 456 15.52 17.21 -5.03
N PRO A 457 16.31 18.30 -5.01
CA PRO A 457 16.22 19.32 -3.96
C PRO A 457 14.82 19.92 -3.79
N THR A 458 14.02 19.94 -4.85
CA THR A 458 12.65 20.47 -4.86
C THR A 458 11.59 19.46 -4.39
N ASP A 459 11.97 18.21 -4.08
CA ASP A 459 11.03 17.17 -3.67
C ASP A 459 10.54 17.32 -2.22
N GLY A 460 11.13 18.26 -1.46
CA GLY A 460 10.67 18.63 -0.12
C GLY A 460 10.42 20.13 -0.01
N ARG A 461 9.36 20.48 0.73
CA ARG A 461 8.89 21.86 0.86
C ARG A 461 8.58 22.20 2.32
N VAL A 462 8.76 23.48 2.66
CA VAL A 462 8.17 24.05 3.87
C VAL A 462 6.76 24.51 3.53
N VAL A 463 5.77 23.91 4.17
CA VAL A 463 4.36 24.10 3.84
C VAL A 463 3.65 24.76 5.03
N PRO A 464 2.85 25.83 4.78
CA PRO A 464 2.00 26.42 5.80
C PRO A 464 0.98 25.42 6.35
N VAL A 465 0.83 25.38 7.68
CA VAL A 465 -0.14 24.52 8.36
C VAL A 465 -1.22 25.37 9.00
N VAL A 466 -2.48 25.01 8.74
CA VAL A 466 -3.59 25.63 9.48
C VAL A 466 -3.63 25.09 10.91
N THR A 467 -3.46 25.99 11.87
CA THR A 467 -3.51 25.70 13.31
C THR A 467 -4.72 26.34 14.00
N ALA A 468 -5.48 27.14 13.25
CA ALA A 468 -6.73 27.76 13.66
C ALA A 468 -7.69 27.79 12.45
N ARG A 469 -8.99 27.92 12.73
CA ARG A 469 -10.03 27.94 11.69
C ARG A 469 -9.77 29.04 10.67
N PRO A 470 -9.56 28.70 9.38
CA PRO A 470 -9.47 29.68 8.31
C PRO A 470 -10.77 30.47 8.17
N GLY A 471 -10.70 31.75 7.77
CA GLY A 471 -11.88 32.60 7.61
C GLY A 471 -12.91 32.06 6.60
N GLY A 472 -12.47 31.31 5.60
CA GLY A 472 -13.33 30.68 4.58
C GLY A 472 -13.91 29.31 4.98
N MET A 473 -13.59 28.78 6.15
CA MET A 473 -14.04 27.46 6.61
C MET A 473 -15.18 27.60 7.64
N SER A 474 -16.25 26.81 7.49
CA SER A 474 -17.35 26.81 8.47
C SER A 474 -16.92 26.26 9.82
N ALA A 475 -17.72 26.52 10.88
CA ALA A 475 -17.45 25.98 12.20
C ALA A 475 -17.55 24.44 12.21
N GLU A 476 -18.54 23.91 11.49
CA GLU A 476 -18.83 22.49 11.39
C GLU A 476 -17.71 21.76 10.64
N ALA A 477 -17.23 22.32 9.52
CA ALA A 477 -16.10 21.80 8.77
C ALA A 477 -14.81 21.81 9.61
N TRP A 478 -14.56 22.91 10.34
CA TRP A 478 -13.40 22.99 11.22
C TRP A 478 -13.47 21.99 12.37
N ALA A 479 -14.63 21.81 12.99
CA ALA A 479 -14.84 20.80 14.02
C ALA A 479 -14.60 19.39 13.46
N ALA A 480 -15.20 19.07 12.31
CA ALA A 480 -14.99 17.80 11.63
C ALA A 480 -13.52 17.54 11.32
N LEU A 481 -12.77 18.55 10.85
CA LEU A 481 -11.34 18.44 10.58
C LEU A 481 -10.50 18.28 11.85
N SER A 482 -10.81 19.05 12.90
CA SER A 482 -10.03 19.10 14.15
C SER A 482 -10.24 17.88 15.05
N GLU A 483 -11.41 17.24 14.97
CA GLU A 483 -11.73 16.02 15.74
C GLU A 483 -11.04 14.76 15.19
N ARG A 484 -10.46 14.81 13.99
CA ARG A 484 -9.82 13.66 13.35
C ARG A 484 -8.56 13.25 14.11
N SER A 485 -8.29 11.95 14.07
CA SER A 485 -7.08 11.38 14.67
C SER A 485 -5.83 11.77 13.86
N PHE A 486 -4.71 11.93 14.57
CA PHE A 486 -3.41 12.13 13.92
C PHE A 486 -3.02 10.91 13.09
N GLY A 487 -2.71 11.15 11.81
CA GLY A 487 -2.27 10.10 10.87
C GLY A 487 -2.34 10.44 9.40
N GLU A 488 -2.75 11.65 9.04
CA GLU A 488 -2.91 12.11 7.67
C GLU A 488 -2.42 13.55 7.50
N VAL A 489 -2.05 13.88 6.27
CA VAL A 489 -1.88 15.25 5.78
C VAL A 489 -3.06 15.55 4.88
N VAL A 490 -3.87 16.52 5.29
CA VAL A 490 -5.03 16.97 4.53
C VAL A 490 -4.60 18.10 3.62
N PHE A 491 -4.58 17.84 2.32
CA PHE A 491 -4.21 18.80 1.29
C PHE A 491 -5.40 19.66 0.89
N SER A 492 -5.17 20.96 0.71
CA SER A 492 -6.18 21.84 0.15
C SER A 492 -6.63 21.36 -1.22
N ASN A 493 -7.92 21.53 -1.51
CA ASN A 493 -8.50 21.34 -2.82
C ASN A 493 -8.45 22.63 -3.67
N GLU A 494 -7.97 23.72 -3.07
CA GLU A 494 -7.91 25.05 -3.69
C GLU A 494 -6.55 25.31 -4.34
N GLY A 495 -6.54 26.18 -5.35
CA GLY A 495 -5.34 26.59 -6.07
C GLY A 495 -5.32 26.11 -7.52
N ARG A 496 -4.24 26.45 -8.25
CA ARG A 496 -4.04 26.03 -9.65
C ARG A 496 -3.23 24.75 -9.76
N GLN A 497 -2.26 24.58 -8.89
CA GLN A 497 -1.42 23.40 -8.81
C GLN A 497 -1.72 22.67 -7.51
N ALA A 498 -1.91 21.36 -7.61
CA ALA A 498 -2.09 20.53 -6.44
C ALA A 498 -0.78 20.42 -5.66
N LEU A 499 -0.83 20.69 -4.36
CA LEU A 499 0.35 20.63 -3.50
C LEU A 499 1.03 19.24 -3.46
N PRO A 500 0.30 18.11 -3.50
CA PRO A 500 0.91 16.78 -3.67
C PRO A 500 1.89 16.69 -4.84
N GLU A 501 1.50 17.20 -6.01
CA GLU A 501 2.33 17.19 -7.24
C GLU A 501 3.60 18.01 -7.07
N ALA A 502 3.49 19.13 -6.34
CA ALA A 502 4.63 19.98 -6.03
C ALA A 502 5.60 19.35 -5.03
N ILE A 503 5.19 18.29 -4.31
CA ILE A 503 5.99 17.56 -3.33
C ILE A 503 6.36 16.20 -3.92
N SER A 504 7.53 16.15 -4.57
CA SER A 504 8.07 14.91 -5.16
C SER A 504 7.17 14.28 -6.23
N SER A 505 6.38 15.09 -6.95
CA SER A 505 5.35 14.63 -7.90
C SER A 505 4.43 13.60 -7.30
N GLY A 506 3.93 13.94 -6.12
CA GLY A 506 3.03 13.12 -5.38
C GLY A 506 1.61 13.13 -5.90
N ASP A 507 0.92 12.03 -5.62
CA ASP A 507 -0.53 11.87 -5.73
C ASP A 507 -1.14 11.47 -4.37
N LEU A 508 -2.44 11.17 -4.38
CA LEU A 508 -3.22 10.74 -3.23
C LEU A 508 -3.82 9.34 -3.41
N ASP A 509 -3.20 8.50 -4.24
CA ASP A 509 -3.74 7.18 -4.59
C ASP A 509 -3.32 6.06 -3.62
N GLY A 510 -2.28 6.34 -2.81
CA GLY A 510 -1.63 5.36 -1.95
C GLY A 510 -1.05 4.22 -2.79
N GLU A 511 0.25 4.21 -3.05
CA GLU A 511 0.84 3.08 -3.81
C GLU A 511 0.89 1.79 -2.97
N ASP A 512 0.73 0.62 -3.62
CA ASP A 512 0.59 -0.69 -2.96
C ASP A 512 1.92 -1.36 -2.61
N ARG A 513 3.02 -0.63 -2.54
CA ARG A 513 4.29 -1.25 -2.20
C ARG A 513 4.31 -1.52 -0.69
N PRO A 514 4.64 -2.73 -0.22
CA PRO A 514 4.58 -3.11 1.19
C PRO A 514 5.36 -2.18 2.14
N ARG A 515 6.33 -1.41 1.61
CA ARG A 515 7.15 -0.46 2.39
C ARG A 515 7.12 0.99 1.87
N LEU A 516 6.41 1.27 0.78
CA LEU A 516 6.34 2.58 0.11
C LEU A 516 4.89 2.85 -0.31
N CYS A 517 4.00 3.01 0.67
CA CYS A 517 2.81 3.81 0.35
C CYS A 517 3.26 5.22 0.05
N ASP A 518 2.41 5.96 -0.66
CA ASP A 518 2.52 7.41 -0.88
C ASP A 518 2.21 8.14 0.42
N LEU A 519 3.04 7.85 1.42
CA LEU A 519 3.08 8.51 2.69
C LEU A 519 3.97 9.74 2.54
N TYR A 520 3.52 10.81 3.15
CA TYR A 520 4.24 12.05 3.26
C TYR A 520 5.05 11.98 4.55
N PHE A 521 6.36 12.13 4.42
CA PHE A 521 7.21 12.45 5.56
C PHE A 521 6.89 13.87 5.98
N VAL A 522 6.46 14.04 7.22
CA VAL A 522 6.16 15.33 7.82
C VAL A 522 7.04 15.52 9.03
N SER A 523 7.79 16.62 9.08
CA SER A 523 8.55 17.04 10.26
C SER A 523 8.06 18.39 10.77
N TRP A 524 7.83 18.46 12.08
CA TRP A 524 7.51 19.67 12.83
C TRP A 524 8.62 20.02 13.84
N ASP A 525 9.84 19.53 13.62
CA ASP A 525 10.99 19.90 14.44
C ASP A 525 11.46 21.32 14.09
N ALA A 526 11.30 22.26 15.02
CA ALA A 526 11.67 23.66 14.83
C ALA A 526 13.11 23.84 14.34
N ARG A 527 14.05 23.03 14.85
CA ARG A 527 15.46 23.14 14.46
C ARG A 527 15.66 22.84 12.99
N LEU A 528 14.91 21.88 12.44
CA LEU A 528 14.95 21.56 11.01
C LEU A 528 14.21 22.61 10.20
N VAL A 529 12.93 22.85 10.53
CA VAL A 529 12.04 23.69 9.72
C VAL A 529 12.55 25.12 9.61
N GLU A 530 13.04 25.70 10.71
CA GLU A 530 13.60 27.06 10.72
C GLU A 530 14.98 27.16 10.05
N SER A 531 15.70 26.04 9.92
CA SER A 531 17.00 26.00 9.25
C SER A 531 16.90 25.84 7.72
N ILE A 532 15.73 25.51 7.19
CA ILE A 532 15.51 25.42 5.74
C ILE A 532 15.49 26.85 5.19
N ALA A 533 16.28 27.11 4.15
CA ALA A 533 16.41 28.46 3.59
C ALA A 533 15.03 28.99 3.12
N PRO A 534 14.52 30.11 3.67
CA PRO A 534 13.16 30.61 3.44
C PRO A 534 12.89 31.16 2.02
N GLY A 535 13.76 30.89 1.04
CA GLY A 535 13.62 31.35 -0.35
C GLY A 535 13.86 30.27 -1.40
N GLY A 536 14.02 29.00 -1.00
CA GLY A 536 14.24 27.89 -1.93
C GLY A 536 12.97 27.30 -2.51
N ASP A 537 11.80 27.59 -1.93
CA ASP A 537 10.52 27.15 -2.49
C ASP A 537 10.01 28.25 -3.41
N ALA A 538 9.99 27.97 -4.72
CA ALA A 538 9.24 28.81 -5.64
C ALA A 538 7.80 28.91 -5.11
N PRO A 539 7.25 30.13 -4.96
CA PRO A 539 5.86 30.30 -4.59
C PRO A 539 5.03 29.41 -5.48
N LEU A 540 4.13 28.61 -4.90
CA LEU A 540 3.10 28.00 -5.71
C LEU A 540 2.35 29.16 -6.38
N PRO A 541 2.11 29.10 -7.70
CA PRO A 541 1.52 30.21 -8.42
C PRO A 541 0.14 30.55 -7.82
N ASP A 542 0.10 31.60 -6.99
CA ASP A 542 -1.11 32.06 -6.29
C ASP A 542 -1.94 33.04 -7.14
N ALA A 543 -3.26 32.83 -7.08
CA ALA A 543 -4.34 33.81 -7.17
C ALA A 543 -4.56 34.64 -8.46
N ALA A 544 -5.24 34.03 -9.43
CA ALA A 544 -6.52 34.55 -9.95
C ALA A 544 -7.34 33.36 -10.47
N PRO A 545 -8.67 33.32 -10.29
CA PRO A 545 -9.50 32.33 -10.94
C PRO A 545 -9.44 32.61 -12.45
N ALA A 546 -8.56 31.94 -13.17
CA ALA A 546 -8.77 31.79 -14.60
C ALA A 546 -10.06 30.98 -14.70
N ALA A 547 -11.05 31.51 -15.41
CA ALA A 547 -12.24 30.75 -15.82
C ALA A 547 -11.79 29.34 -16.18
N LYS A 548 -12.45 28.30 -15.63
CA LYS A 548 -12.16 26.87 -15.86
C LYS A 548 -11.78 26.68 -17.34
N ALA A 549 -10.50 26.79 -17.65
CA ALA A 549 -10.03 26.51 -18.98
C ALA A 549 -10.18 25.00 -19.06
N GLU A 550 -10.97 24.52 -20.01
CA GLU A 550 -10.97 23.10 -20.33
C GLU A 550 -9.52 22.64 -20.36
N PRO A 551 -9.13 21.62 -19.58
CA PRO A 551 -7.76 21.18 -19.55
C PRO A 551 -7.40 20.82 -20.99
N ALA A 552 -6.46 21.58 -21.57
CA ALA A 552 -5.85 21.23 -22.82
C ALA A 552 -5.23 19.85 -22.60
N GLN A 553 -5.86 18.82 -23.18
CA GLN A 553 -5.32 17.48 -23.14
C GLN A 553 -3.90 17.55 -23.72
N PRO A 554 -2.90 16.93 -23.08
CA PRO A 554 -1.55 16.91 -23.64
C PRO A 554 -1.62 16.27 -25.03
N GLU A 555 -1.35 17.07 -26.07
CA GLU A 555 -1.44 16.66 -27.49
C GLU A 555 -0.57 15.44 -27.82
N VAL A 556 0.41 15.11 -26.97
CA VAL A 556 1.31 13.95 -27.13
C VAL A 556 0.62 12.61 -26.80
N ALA A 557 -0.49 12.60 -26.05
CA ALA A 557 -1.23 11.37 -25.76
C ALA A 557 -2.25 10.99 -26.85
N ALA A 558 -2.54 11.89 -27.79
CA ALA A 558 -3.61 11.69 -28.77
C ALA A 558 -3.23 10.66 -29.86
N GLU A 559 -1.96 10.59 -30.28
CA GLU A 559 -1.55 9.69 -31.37
C GLU A 559 -1.46 8.21 -30.94
N GLU A 560 -1.02 7.90 -29.71
CA GLU A 560 -1.04 6.52 -29.17
C GLU A 560 -2.45 6.07 -28.73
N SER A 561 -3.40 6.99 -28.55
CA SER A 561 -4.77 6.67 -28.09
C SER A 561 -5.65 5.94 -29.12
N SER A 562 -5.18 5.83 -30.36
CA SER A 562 -5.94 5.19 -31.45
C SER A 562 -5.83 3.67 -31.47
N LEU A 563 -4.84 3.09 -30.77
CA LEU A 563 -4.63 1.64 -30.71
C LEU A 563 -5.28 1.06 -29.45
N ARG A 564 -6.50 0.54 -29.60
CA ARG A 564 -7.12 -0.33 -28.58
C ARG A 564 -6.48 -1.70 -28.64
N LEU A 565 -6.28 -2.35 -27.48
CA LEU A 565 -5.63 -3.66 -27.42
C LEU A 565 -6.41 -4.78 -28.12
N GLY A 566 -7.70 -4.56 -28.38
CA GLY A 566 -8.56 -5.48 -29.11
C GLY A 566 -8.92 -6.72 -28.29
N ASP A 567 -9.25 -7.81 -28.99
CA ASP A 567 -9.80 -9.02 -28.38
C ASP A 567 -8.72 -9.94 -27.79
N ASP A 568 -7.43 -9.76 -28.13
CA ASP A 568 -6.33 -10.59 -27.61
C ASP A 568 -5.61 -9.96 -26.41
N TRP A 569 -6.30 -9.03 -25.72
CA TRP A 569 -5.67 -8.17 -24.71
C TRP A 569 -5.02 -8.96 -23.57
N LEU A 570 -5.65 -10.06 -23.12
CA LEU A 570 -5.15 -10.85 -22.00
C LEU A 570 -3.88 -11.59 -22.41
N ALA A 571 -3.88 -12.22 -23.58
CA ALA A 571 -2.72 -12.94 -24.09
C ALA A 571 -1.51 -12.02 -24.26
N LEU A 572 -1.73 -10.82 -24.82
CA LEU A 572 -0.68 -9.80 -24.97
C LEU A 572 -0.17 -9.28 -23.62
N ALA A 573 -1.06 -9.05 -22.66
CA ALA A 573 -0.68 -8.63 -21.31
C ALA A 573 0.15 -9.71 -20.61
N GLN A 574 -0.27 -10.97 -20.69
CA GLN A 574 0.46 -12.11 -20.10
C GLN A 574 1.81 -12.33 -20.76
N GLU A 575 1.90 -12.13 -22.07
CA GLU A 575 3.17 -12.13 -22.79
C GLU A 575 4.12 -11.08 -22.24
N HIS A 576 3.62 -9.85 -22.06
CA HIS A 576 4.40 -8.76 -21.51
C HIS A 576 4.87 -9.06 -20.07
N MET A 577 3.98 -9.58 -19.21
CA MET A 577 4.30 -9.94 -17.83
C MET A 577 5.34 -11.06 -17.70
N THR A 578 5.41 -11.93 -18.71
CA THR A 578 6.34 -13.07 -18.75
C THR A 578 7.55 -12.80 -19.64
N ASP A 579 7.69 -11.63 -20.24
CA ASP A 579 8.82 -11.31 -21.08
C ASP A 579 10.08 -11.00 -20.24
N ALA A 580 11.19 -11.66 -20.58
CA ALA A 580 12.46 -11.48 -19.90
C ALA A 580 13.02 -10.06 -20.08
N ALA A 581 12.74 -9.37 -21.19
CA ALA A 581 13.16 -7.97 -21.34
C ALA A 581 12.41 -7.05 -20.37
N THR A 582 11.10 -7.22 -20.25
CA THR A 582 10.23 -6.48 -19.32
C THR A 582 10.67 -6.67 -17.86
N LEU A 583 10.97 -7.92 -17.43
CA LEU A 583 11.51 -8.17 -16.10
C LEU A 583 12.87 -7.49 -15.84
N ARG A 584 13.68 -7.28 -16.90
CA ARG A 584 14.95 -6.56 -16.83
C ARG A 584 14.76 -5.03 -16.78
N GLU A 585 13.72 -4.47 -17.39
CA GLU A 585 13.40 -3.03 -17.27
C GLU A 585 13.23 -2.63 -15.81
N GLY A 586 12.54 -3.45 -14.99
CA GLY A 586 12.42 -3.21 -13.56
C GLY A 586 13.77 -3.20 -12.81
N CYS A 587 14.82 -3.84 -13.34
CA CYS A 587 16.17 -3.74 -12.80
C CYS A 587 16.85 -2.39 -13.14
N ALA A 588 16.46 -1.73 -14.23
CA ALA A 588 16.98 -0.42 -14.61
C ALA A 588 16.56 0.66 -13.59
N VAL A 589 15.31 0.64 -13.12
CA VAL A 589 14.80 1.55 -12.07
C VAL A 589 15.71 1.54 -10.84
N GLY A 590 16.00 0.36 -10.30
CA GLY A 590 16.88 0.24 -9.13
C GLY A 590 18.34 0.63 -9.40
N LYS A 591 18.85 0.38 -10.61
CA LYS A 591 20.20 0.80 -11.03
C LYS A 591 20.31 2.32 -11.12
N LEU A 592 19.36 2.98 -11.78
CA LEU A 592 19.30 4.43 -11.95
C LEU A 592 19.23 5.13 -10.58
N TYR A 593 18.35 4.66 -9.69
CA TYR A 593 18.25 5.20 -8.33
C TYR A 593 19.57 5.09 -7.56
N ARG A 594 20.20 3.90 -7.55
CA ARG A 594 21.49 3.69 -6.86
C ARG A 594 22.63 4.48 -7.49
N ALA A 595 22.60 4.68 -8.81
CA ALA A 595 23.57 5.51 -9.51
C ALA A 595 23.42 6.98 -9.07
N GLY A 596 22.20 7.51 -9.09
CA GLY A 596 21.92 8.85 -8.59
C GLY A 596 22.32 9.03 -7.13
N GLU A 597 21.98 8.08 -6.25
CA GLU A 597 22.39 8.12 -4.85
C GLU A 597 23.91 8.12 -4.68
N ARG A 598 24.63 7.29 -5.46
CA ARG A 598 26.10 7.24 -5.44
C ARG A 598 26.69 8.58 -5.87
N LYS A 599 26.25 9.12 -7.01
CA LYS A 599 26.72 10.41 -7.54
C LYS A 599 26.46 11.54 -6.54
N ALA A 600 25.26 11.59 -5.97
CA ALA A 600 24.92 12.58 -4.94
C ALA A 600 25.75 12.43 -3.67
N LYS A 601 26.12 11.20 -3.29
CA LYS A 601 26.96 10.96 -2.10
C LYS A 601 28.43 11.36 -2.33
N GLU A 602 28.96 11.11 -3.54
CA GLU A 602 30.37 11.34 -3.88
C GLU A 602 30.65 12.79 -4.27
N SER A 603 29.64 13.51 -4.77
CA SER A 603 29.77 14.89 -5.20
C SER A 603 29.63 15.87 -4.02
N PRO A 604 30.48 16.91 -3.92
CA PRO A 604 30.30 17.99 -2.95
C PRO A 604 29.03 18.81 -3.20
N ARG A 605 28.42 18.69 -4.39
CA ARG A 605 27.14 19.32 -4.74
C ARG A 605 25.93 18.52 -4.25
N GLY A 606 26.12 17.32 -3.70
CA GLY A 606 25.00 16.53 -3.19
C GLY A 606 23.97 16.22 -4.29
N LEU A 607 22.70 16.49 -3.99
CA LEU A 607 21.59 16.31 -4.94
C LEU A 607 21.60 17.33 -6.10
N ASP A 608 22.37 18.42 -6.01
CA ASP A 608 22.54 19.40 -7.09
C ASP A 608 23.60 18.97 -8.12
N ASP A 609 24.16 17.77 -7.99
CA ASP A 609 25.08 17.21 -8.96
C ASP A 609 24.36 16.89 -10.29
N PRO A 610 24.85 17.38 -11.45
CA PRO A 610 24.19 17.16 -12.74
C PRO A 610 24.02 15.69 -13.11
N ASP A 611 24.98 14.83 -12.78
CA ASP A 611 24.88 13.38 -13.05
C ASP A 611 23.85 12.73 -12.12
N ALA A 612 23.78 13.16 -10.85
CA ALA A 612 22.75 12.70 -9.92
C ALA A 612 21.36 13.10 -10.41
N ILE A 613 21.15 14.36 -10.79
CA ILE A 613 19.89 14.87 -11.35
C ILE A 613 19.51 14.07 -12.61
N ALA A 614 20.44 13.86 -13.53
CA ALA A 614 20.16 13.08 -14.75
C ALA A 614 19.76 11.62 -14.43
N CYS A 615 20.47 10.95 -13.51
CA CYS A 615 20.10 9.61 -13.07
C CYS A 615 18.72 9.57 -12.40
N PHE A 616 18.39 10.58 -11.60
CA PHE A 616 17.11 10.66 -10.89
C PHE A 616 15.94 11.05 -11.79
N ALA A 617 16.16 11.91 -12.79
CA ALA A 617 15.18 12.19 -13.84
C ALA A 617 14.88 10.93 -14.65
N ALA A 618 15.92 10.22 -15.09
CA ALA A 618 15.78 8.92 -15.74
C ALA A 618 15.10 7.88 -14.84
N TYR A 619 15.39 7.87 -13.54
CA TYR A 619 14.70 7.00 -12.57
C TYR A 619 13.19 7.26 -12.52
N ARG A 620 12.77 8.53 -12.47
CA ARG A 620 11.36 8.92 -12.48
C ARG A 620 10.68 8.53 -13.79
N GLN A 621 11.30 8.87 -14.92
CA GLN A 621 10.86 8.41 -16.24
C GLN A 621 10.72 6.88 -16.28
N ALA A 622 11.68 6.12 -15.75
CA ALA A 622 11.59 4.65 -15.75
C ALA A 622 10.42 4.10 -14.91
N ILE A 623 10.04 4.77 -13.81
CA ILE A 623 8.85 4.40 -13.04
C ILE A 623 7.58 4.62 -13.86
N ASP A 624 7.47 5.78 -14.49
CA ASP A 624 6.30 6.16 -15.27
C ASP A 624 6.21 5.32 -16.56
N HIS A 625 7.33 5.16 -17.27
CA HIS A 625 7.43 4.37 -18.48
C HIS A 625 7.21 2.88 -18.22
N GLY A 626 7.46 2.37 -17.02
CA GLY A 626 7.05 1.03 -16.61
C GLY A 626 5.54 0.80 -16.82
N LYS A 627 4.72 1.86 -16.83
CA LYS A 627 3.28 1.82 -17.13
C LYS A 627 2.94 2.21 -18.58
N HIS A 628 3.80 2.98 -19.25
CA HIS A 628 3.47 3.69 -20.50
C HIS A 628 4.27 3.29 -21.75
N GLY A 629 5.52 2.80 -21.66
CA GLY A 629 6.21 2.22 -22.83
C GLY A 629 7.46 2.94 -23.35
N ALA A 630 7.85 4.10 -22.81
CA ALA A 630 8.89 4.93 -23.42
C ALA A 630 10.34 4.65 -22.95
N GLY A 631 11.31 5.03 -23.79
CA GLY A 631 12.74 4.98 -23.44
C GLY A 631 13.11 6.01 -22.37
N VAL A 632 14.15 5.74 -21.58
CA VAL A 632 14.68 6.69 -20.59
C VAL A 632 15.73 7.61 -21.21
N GLU A 633 15.58 8.91 -21.00
CA GLU A 633 16.56 9.91 -21.39
C GLU A 633 17.70 9.93 -20.38
N LEU A 634 18.92 9.73 -20.86
CA LEU A 634 20.11 9.72 -20.03
C LEU A 634 21.33 10.16 -20.86
N PRO A 635 22.21 11.04 -20.34
CA PRO A 635 23.46 11.40 -21.01
C PRO A 635 24.28 10.19 -21.43
N GLU A 636 24.93 10.27 -22.60
CA GLU A 636 25.63 9.14 -23.22
C GLU A 636 26.74 8.55 -22.33
N HIS A 637 27.44 9.38 -21.55
CA HIS A 637 28.46 8.88 -20.61
C HIS A 637 27.87 8.04 -19.49
N LEU A 638 26.71 8.44 -18.95
CA LEU A 638 25.99 7.68 -17.92
C LEU A 638 25.34 6.42 -18.50
N ARG A 639 24.82 6.47 -19.74
CA ARG A 639 24.30 5.29 -20.43
C ARG A 639 25.40 4.22 -20.60
N LYS A 640 26.60 4.64 -21.02
CA LYS A 640 27.79 3.77 -21.10
C LYS A 640 28.21 3.23 -19.73
N GLU A 641 28.22 4.07 -18.69
CA GLU A 641 28.57 3.67 -17.32
C GLU A 641 27.60 2.59 -16.78
N LEU A 642 26.30 2.79 -16.97
CA LEU A 642 25.26 1.94 -16.39
C LEU A 642 24.90 0.72 -17.25
N LYS A 643 25.38 0.68 -18.51
CA LYS A 643 25.09 -0.36 -19.50
C LYS A 643 23.57 -0.50 -19.70
N LEU A 644 22.91 0.64 -19.92
CA LEU A 644 21.48 0.75 -20.18
C LEU A 644 21.20 0.88 -21.67
#